data_AF-A0A2H9RQS3-F1
#
_entry.id   AF-A0A2H9RQS3-F1
#
_cell.length_a   1.000
_cell.length_b   1.000
_cell.length_c   1.000
_cell.angle_alpha   90.00
_cell.angle_beta   90.00
_cell.angle_gamma   90.00
#
_symmetry.space_group_name_H-M   'P 1'
#
loop_
_entity.id
_entity.type
_entity.pdbx_description
1 polymer ?
#
loop_
_entity_poly.entity_id
_entity_poly.type
_entity_poly.pdbx_seq_one_letter_code
_entity_poly.pdbx_strand_id
1 'polypeptide(L)'
;MILFMLIPNPNVYSESIFSDVDTSVLFVSEFVSLSLDLVEDSIIQNSLDDAKTISKITTEIFPLHLQNLRASNSEISDEIHILLLDLHNGIGILDNKVLLNDIQTIQNLIEQYSYQNPDYGKSIALMLTVVDEQYQIAITDENQSLHNLSVILVDRSHVLFSNTNYNNRLTLEIDSFFVELKEKIENKDDFLSVGTLINAINRDFVSHESVVYDKQKLYDAIRNLYSKMLAALDAGDYSKAENLAIEAYLENFEYLEPDIEKVDSELLYTLEIDMREELRDMIRNNQDANRIRIFVEESILPDLESAESKVQTLGTDGLVNVVLEKELKAMGDATNDQKSTVRNEIDFIRSTLQEMLIQYENNDYHSAYTSARTAYLDSYEFVEIPLRAIDPDFTLEVEFQFAQLRNLIKEHADYDQVQDVAIAIKRNLDESERLVSGTGTLAPTIAFSSSFAVIFREGLESVLILGAILTYLEASRNNRFKKHVYIGVIAAVVATAVTWVIASFIIDISGANRELIEAIAALSATAMLFYVSFWVLNKIEHKKWMEFVKAKVWQATTTGSVMVFVMLSFFTVYREGFETVLFYQAMSSFAKYMEVYVGLGFIAGLGVLLLLYYLVRKLGRKLPLRALFGLTMGVGAYMSITFLGNAVRELQILDIVPYTSLLGVVPRLDINLATMTGIYPTLETILAQIILLGIYLVASLYVLVVKPRKEKQLLSMRKSHGSENVA
;
A
#
# COMPACT_ATOMS: atom_id res chain seq x y z
N MET A 1 15.62 11.39 -37.32
CA MET A 1 15.86 12.86 -37.32
C MET A 1 14.53 13.60 -37.29
N ILE A 2 13.71 13.35 -36.26
CA ILE A 2 12.57 14.16 -35.80
C ILE A 2 12.46 13.84 -34.31
N LEU A 3 13.37 14.41 -33.52
CA LEU A 3 13.43 14.25 -32.06
C LEU A 3 13.94 15.60 -31.52
N PHE A 4 13.12 16.64 -31.68
CA PHE A 4 13.36 18.00 -31.20
C PHE A 4 12.02 18.74 -31.31
N MET A 5 11.11 18.56 -30.34
CA MET A 5 9.96 19.45 -30.13
C MET A 5 9.19 19.08 -28.85
N LEU A 6 9.88 19.00 -27.72
CA LEU A 6 9.29 19.13 -26.38
C LEU A 6 10.32 19.86 -25.52
N ILE A 7 10.51 21.14 -25.82
CA ILE A 7 11.10 22.10 -24.89
C ILE A 7 9.90 22.89 -24.37
N PRO A 8 9.55 22.86 -23.07
CA PRO A 8 8.58 23.78 -22.52
C PRO A 8 9.11 25.21 -22.75
N ASN A 9 8.27 26.04 -23.35
CA ASN A 9 8.57 27.46 -23.52
C ASN A 9 8.53 28.10 -22.11
N PRO A 10 9.53 28.87 -21.65
CA PRO A 10 9.60 29.44 -20.29
C PRO A 10 8.53 30.53 -19.99
N ASN A 11 7.51 30.66 -20.83
CA ASN A 11 6.46 31.69 -20.76
C ASN A 11 5.10 31.15 -20.24
N VAL A 12 5.05 30.02 -19.52
CA VAL A 12 3.78 29.40 -19.07
C VAL A 12 3.36 29.80 -17.64
N TYR A 13 4.12 30.62 -16.93
CA TYR A 13 3.76 31.05 -15.57
C TYR A 13 2.95 32.35 -15.58
N SER A 14 1.67 32.28 -15.97
CA SER A 14 0.77 33.45 -15.90
C SER A 14 0.21 33.66 -14.49
N GLU A 15 0.68 34.71 -13.82
CA GLU A 15 0.07 35.59 -12.78
C GLU A 15 -0.70 35.02 -11.56
N SER A 16 -1.14 33.76 -11.47
CA SER A 16 -2.02 33.30 -10.35
C SER A 16 -1.36 32.41 -9.27
N ILE A 17 -0.16 31.87 -9.50
CA ILE A 17 0.55 31.01 -8.52
C ILE A 17 1.30 31.84 -7.46
N PHE A 18 1.64 33.09 -7.79
CA PHE A 18 2.49 33.96 -6.97
C PHE A 18 1.67 34.93 -6.12
N SER A 19 0.66 34.48 -5.36
CA SER A 19 -0.20 35.43 -4.61
C SER A 19 0.39 35.92 -3.29
N ASP A 20 1.38 35.21 -2.72
CA ASP A 20 1.99 35.57 -1.43
C ASP A 20 3.44 36.06 -1.58
N VAL A 21 3.66 37.30 -1.17
CA VAL A 21 4.94 38.01 -1.19
C VAL A 21 5.95 37.32 -0.28
N ASP A 22 5.57 36.96 0.94
CA ASP A 22 6.51 36.37 1.92
C ASP A 22 6.97 34.98 1.49
N THR A 23 6.06 34.16 0.99
CA THR A 23 6.35 32.83 0.41
C THR A 23 7.27 32.92 -0.81
N SER A 24 7.01 33.87 -1.72
CA SER A 24 7.87 34.08 -2.89
C SER A 24 9.26 34.55 -2.51
N VAL A 25 9.35 35.46 -1.53
CA VAL A 25 10.63 35.95 -1.01
C VAL A 25 11.41 34.80 -0.36
N LEU A 26 10.77 33.95 0.44
CA LEU A 26 11.41 32.77 1.04
C LEU A 26 11.93 31.82 -0.05
N PHE A 27 11.06 31.36 -0.96
CA PHE A 27 11.43 30.46 -2.04
C PHE A 27 12.63 30.99 -2.86
N VAL A 28 12.54 32.23 -3.35
CA VAL A 28 13.59 32.81 -4.21
C VAL A 28 14.88 33.00 -3.45
N SER A 29 14.83 33.45 -2.19
CA SER A 29 16.05 33.66 -1.40
C SER A 29 16.81 32.34 -1.20
N GLU A 30 16.09 31.27 -0.90
CA GLU A 30 16.66 29.94 -0.71
C GLU A 30 17.20 29.36 -2.02
N PHE A 31 16.38 29.36 -3.07
CA PHE A 31 16.75 28.80 -4.37
C PHE A 31 17.93 29.55 -5.02
N VAL A 32 17.91 30.88 -5.02
CA VAL A 32 18.99 31.68 -5.62
C VAL A 32 20.28 31.53 -4.82
N SER A 33 20.22 31.54 -3.49
CA SER A 33 21.44 31.35 -2.68
C SER A 33 22.10 30.01 -2.98
N LEU A 34 21.33 28.91 -2.96
CA LEU A 34 21.87 27.56 -3.18
C LEU A 34 22.37 27.35 -4.61
N SER A 35 21.67 27.90 -5.61
CA SER A 35 22.12 27.83 -6.99
C SER A 35 23.40 28.65 -7.22
N LEU A 36 23.54 29.82 -6.56
CA LEU A 36 24.75 30.62 -6.64
C LEU A 36 25.95 29.95 -5.94
N ASP A 37 25.74 29.26 -4.82
CA ASP A 37 26.81 28.46 -4.17
C ASP A 37 27.36 27.41 -5.15
N LEU A 38 26.48 26.72 -5.89
CA LEU A 38 26.91 25.76 -6.91
C LEU A 38 27.60 26.41 -8.11
N VAL A 39 27.14 27.61 -8.53
CA VAL A 39 27.81 28.39 -9.59
C VAL A 39 29.20 28.83 -9.15
N GLU A 40 29.36 29.30 -7.91
CA GLU A 40 30.65 29.64 -7.30
C GLU A 40 31.58 28.43 -7.29
N ASP A 41 31.12 27.29 -6.76
CA ASP A 41 31.89 26.05 -6.73
C ASP A 41 32.34 25.61 -8.13
N SER A 42 31.46 25.72 -9.12
CA SER A 42 31.74 25.39 -10.51
C SER A 42 32.79 26.33 -11.12
N ILE A 43 32.73 27.64 -10.82
CA ILE A 43 33.72 28.63 -11.26
C ILE A 43 35.09 28.36 -10.61
N ILE A 44 35.11 28.03 -9.31
CA ILE A 44 36.34 27.69 -8.57
C ILE A 44 36.99 26.42 -9.14
N GLN A 45 36.18 25.42 -9.48
CA GLN A 45 36.60 24.17 -10.09
C GLN A 45 36.90 24.30 -11.59
N ASN A 46 36.69 25.49 -12.17
CA ASN A 46 36.87 25.79 -13.59
C ASN A 46 35.97 24.94 -14.53
N SER A 47 34.79 24.54 -14.03
CA SER A 47 33.74 23.86 -14.78
C SER A 47 32.72 24.89 -15.29
N LEU A 48 33.09 25.58 -16.38
CA LEU A 48 32.34 26.74 -16.87
C LEU A 48 30.99 26.39 -17.48
N ASP A 49 30.86 25.21 -18.10
CA ASP A 49 29.60 24.74 -18.68
C ASP A 49 28.56 24.42 -17.59
N ASP A 50 29.01 23.86 -16.47
CA ASP A 50 28.20 23.60 -15.27
C ASP A 50 27.73 24.91 -14.64
N ALA A 51 28.66 25.85 -14.41
CA ALA A 51 28.35 27.19 -13.92
C ALA A 51 27.31 27.89 -14.81
N LYS A 52 27.45 27.74 -16.14
CA LYS A 52 26.55 28.34 -17.12
C LYS A 52 25.18 27.70 -17.13
N THR A 53 25.10 26.39 -16.91
CA THR A 53 23.84 25.65 -16.83
C THR A 53 23.04 26.07 -15.61
N ILE A 54 23.66 26.09 -14.43
CA ILE A 54 22.97 26.45 -13.18
C ILE A 54 22.58 27.93 -13.18
N SER A 55 23.49 28.84 -13.55
CA SER A 55 23.19 30.27 -13.62
C SER A 55 22.06 30.61 -14.60
N LYS A 56 21.90 29.82 -15.67
CA LYS A 56 20.79 29.96 -16.61
C LYS A 56 19.46 29.71 -15.91
N ILE A 57 19.35 28.60 -15.17
CA ILE A 57 18.13 28.24 -14.43
C ILE A 57 17.81 29.34 -13.40
N THR A 58 18.81 29.81 -12.66
CA THR A 58 18.64 30.92 -11.71
C THR A 58 18.08 32.17 -12.39
N THR A 59 18.59 32.48 -13.58
CA THR A 59 18.17 33.65 -14.38
C THR A 59 16.77 33.48 -14.98
N GLU A 60 16.32 32.25 -15.23
CA GLU A 60 14.99 31.94 -15.76
C GLU A 60 13.92 31.92 -14.65
N ILE A 61 14.24 31.40 -13.45
CA ILE A 61 13.29 31.28 -12.34
C ILE A 61 13.10 32.60 -11.58
N PHE A 62 14.16 33.36 -11.34
CA PHE A 62 14.08 34.64 -10.60
C PHE A 62 13.00 35.61 -11.14
N PRO A 63 12.93 35.91 -12.46
CA PRO A 63 11.95 36.87 -12.98
C PRO A 63 10.50 36.42 -12.83
N LEU A 64 10.23 35.13 -12.65
CA LEU A 64 8.87 34.60 -12.45
C LEU A 64 8.23 35.14 -11.16
N HIS A 65 9.06 35.47 -10.16
CA HIS A 65 8.62 36.03 -8.88
C HIS A 65 8.83 37.55 -8.77
N LEU A 66 9.33 38.21 -9.81
CA LEU A 66 9.83 39.58 -9.74
C LEU A 66 8.78 40.59 -9.25
N GLN A 67 7.51 40.39 -9.60
CA GLN A 67 6.42 41.24 -9.13
C GLN A 67 6.29 41.22 -7.60
N ASN A 68 6.37 40.03 -6.99
CA ASN A 68 6.29 39.88 -5.54
C ASN A 68 7.55 40.35 -4.84
N LEU A 69 8.71 40.04 -5.42
CA LEU A 69 9.99 40.52 -4.90
C LEU A 69 10.01 42.05 -4.86
N ARG A 70 9.54 42.71 -5.92
CA ARG A 70 9.41 44.17 -5.97
C ARG A 70 8.43 44.73 -4.95
N ALA A 71 7.36 43.99 -4.64
CA ALA A 71 6.43 44.36 -3.58
C ALA A 71 7.09 44.32 -2.18
N SER A 72 8.08 43.44 -1.98
CA SER A 72 8.92 43.41 -0.77
C SER A 72 9.99 44.50 -0.78
N ASN A 73 10.84 44.55 -1.82
CA ASN A 73 11.88 45.56 -1.99
C ASN A 73 12.28 45.75 -3.46
N SER A 74 11.65 46.71 -4.16
CA SER A 74 11.87 46.94 -5.58
C SER A 74 13.30 47.28 -5.98
N GLU A 75 14.04 48.04 -5.16
CA GLU A 75 15.41 48.47 -5.48
C GLU A 75 16.35 47.26 -5.52
N ILE A 76 16.27 46.44 -4.48
CA ILE A 76 17.08 45.22 -4.36
C ILE A 76 16.69 44.18 -5.41
N SER A 77 15.38 44.00 -5.69
CA SER A 77 14.93 43.03 -6.69
C SER A 77 15.41 43.34 -8.09
N ASP A 78 15.37 44.61 -8.50
CA ASP A 78 15.84 45.04 -9.81
C ASP A 78 17.36 44.90 -9.93
N GLU A 79 18.10 45.22 -8.86
CA GLU A 79 19.55 45.07 -8.83
C GLU A 79 19.98 43.59 -8.91
N ILE A 80 19.35 42.70 -8.13
CA ILE A 80 19.61 41.25 -8.20
C ILE A 80 19.29 40.71 -9.61
N HIS A 81 18.17 41.12 -10.21
CA HIS A 81 17.79 40.64 -11.54
C HIS A 81 18.85 40.96 -12.60
N ILE A 82 19.36 42.21 -12.58
CA ILE A 82 20.41 42.66 -13.50
C ILE A 82 21.70 41.90 -13.23
N LEU A 83 22.12 41.79 -11.96
CA LEU A 83 23.35 41.08 -11.59
C LEU A 83 23.31 39.59 -11.96
N LEU A 84 22.16 38.91 -11.86
CA LEU A 84 22.01 37.53 -12.31
C LEU A 84 22.19 37.38 -13.83
N LEU A 85 21.60 38.30 -14.62
CA LEU A 85 21.79 38.35 -16.07
C LEU A 85 23.25 38.62 -16.45
N ASP A 86 23.89 39.57 -15.78
CA ASP A 86 25.29 39.92 -16.02
C ASP A 86 26.23 38.78 -15.63
N LEU A 87 25.98 38.12 -14.50
CA LEU A 87 26.70 36.93 -14.05
C LEU A 87 26.61 35.82 -15.10
N HIS A 88 25.40 35.46 -15.55
CA HIS A 88 25.20 34.40 -16.54
C HIS A 88 25.92 34.71 -17.87
N ASN A 89 25.79 35.94 -18.36
CA ASN A 89 26.46 36.38 -19.59
C ASN A 89 27.97 36.47 -19.44
N GLY A 90 28.46 36.77 -18.24
CA GLY A 90 29.87 36.90 -17.90
C GLY A 90 30.61 35.56 -17.81
N ILE A 91 29.92 34.45 -17.52
CA ILE A 91 30.54 33.11 -17.42
C ILE A 91 31.17 32.70 -18.75
N GLY A 92 32.49 32.46 -18.72
CA GLY A 92 33.33 32.14 -19.87
C GLY A 92 33.89 33.35 -20.62
N ILE A 93 33.58 34.59 -20.18
CA ILE A 93 34.02 35.85 -20.80
C ILE A 93 34.83 36.71 -19.82
N LEU A 94 34.32 36.88 -18.59
CA LEU A 94 34.91 37.74 -17.56
C LEU A 94 35.91 36.96 -16.67
N ASP A 95 36.74 37.70 -15.94
CA ASP A 95 37.68 37.12 -14.95
C ASP A 95 36.89 36.49 -13.79
N ASN A 96 37.25 35.27 -13.38
CA ASN A 96 36.58 34.55 -12.29
C ASN A 96 36.48 35.38 -11.00
N LYS A 97 37.45 36.26 -10.71
CA LYS A 97 37.39 37.14 -9.53
C LYS A 97 36.26 38.15 -9.59
N VAL A 98 35.90 38.61 -10.79
CA VAL A 98 34.76 39.52 -11.00
C VAL A 98 33.46 38.74 -10.76
N LEU A 99 33.34 37.55 -11.37
CA LEU A 99 32.16 36.70 -11.20
C LEU A 99 31.92 36.31 -9.73
N LEU A 100 32.98 35.95 -8.99
CA LEU A 100 32.89 35.63 -7.57
C LEU A 100 32.48 36.85 -6.72
N ASN A 101 32.94 38.05 -7.08
CA ASN A 101 32.51 39.27 -6.42
C ASN A 101 31.04 39.59 -6.70
N ASP A 102 30.57 39.34 -7.93
CA ASP A 102 29.18 39.54 -8.31
C ASP A 102 28.27 38.56 -7.55
N ILE A 103 28.66 37.28 -7.45
CA ILE A 103 27.97 36.28 -6.62
C ILE A 103 27.85 36.74 -5.17
N GLN A 104 28.96 37.16 -4.55
CA GLN A 104 28.94 37.66 -3.16
C GLN A 104 28.05 38.89 -3.00
N THR A 105 28.01 39.76 -4.00
CA THR A 105 27.15 40.96 -4.00
C THR A 105 25.68 40.55 -4.04
N ILE A 106 25.31 39.60 -4.90
CA ILE A 106 23.95 39.08 -4.98
C ILE A 106 23.54 38.40 -3.67
N GLN A 107 24.40 37.57 -3.06
CA GLN A 107 24.13 36.93 -1.77
C GLN A 107 23.88 37.97 -0.66
N ASN A 108 24.70 39.02 -0.57
CA ASN A 108 24.50 40.10 0.39
C ASN A 108 23.21 40.90 0.16
N LEU A 109 22.74 40.98 -1.09
CA LEU A 109 21.48 41.63 -1.45
C LEU A 109 20.28 40.74 -1.08
N ILE A 110 20.38 39.42 -1.27
CA ILE A 110 19.35 38.46 -0.87
C ILE A 110 19.11 38.49 0.64
N GLU A 111 20.17 38.58 1.45
CA GLU A 111 20.07 38.68 2.92
C GLU A 111 19.28 39.90 3.42
N GLN A 112 19.07 40.91 2.57
CA GLN A 112 18.31 42.11 2.92
C GLN A 112 16.80 41.94 2.72
N TYR A 113 16.35 40.86 2.08
CA TYR A 113 14.94 40.53 2.06
C TYR A 113 14.45 40.17 3.46
N SER A 114 13.26 40.65 3.80
CA SER A 114 12.57 40.27 5.04
C SER A 114 11.19 39.74 4.71
N TYR A 115 10.83 38.63 5.35
CA TYR A 115 9.48 38.05 5.33
C TYR A 115 8.97 37.93 6.77
N GLN A 116 7.66 38.01 6.99
CA GLN A 116 7.06 37.96 8.32
C GLN A 116 6.38 36.61 8.60
N ASN A 117 5.53 36.14 7.69
CA ASN A 117 4.77 34.90 7.85
C ASN A 117 4.73 34.11 6.52
N PRO A 118 5.86 33.55 6.06
CA PRO A 118 5.86 32.78 4.83
C PRO A 118 5.13 31.45 5.02
N ASP A 119 4.49 30.98 3.96
CA ASP A 119 3.98 29.63 3.86
C ASP A 119 5.14 28.69 3.50
N TYR A 120 5.72 28.06 4.54
CA TYR A 120 6.83 27.13 4.37
C TYR A 120 6.44 25.92 3.50
N GLY A 121 5.20 25.44 3.58
CA GLY A 121 4.72 24.32 2.76
C GLY A 121 4.73 24.69 1.27
N LYS A 122 4.15 25.83 0.91
CA LYS A 122 4.17 26.30 -0.49
C LYS A 122 5.58 26.61 -1.00
N SER A 123 6.44 27.16 -0.15
CA SER A 123 7.84 27.43 -0.52
C SER A 123 8.59 26.13 -0.83
N ILE A 124 8.37 25.10 0.00
CA ILE A 124 8.88 23.73 -0.21
C ILE A 124 8.34 23.15 -1.51
N ALA A 125 7.04 23.28 -1.78
CA ALA A 125 6.45 22.75 -3.01
C ALA A 125 7.05 23.38 -4.27
N LEU A 126 7.26 24.70 -4.27
CA LEU A 126 7.97 25.40 -5.35
C LEU A 126 9.40 24.86 -5.55
N MET A 127 10.15 24.62 -4.46
CA MET A 127 11.48 24.01 -4.56
C MET A 127 11.41 22.59 -5.14
N LEU A 128 10.46 21.78 -4.69
CA LEU A 128 10.33 20.40 -5.17
C LEU A 128 9.85 20.33 -6.62
N THR A 129 9.09 21.30 -7.12
CA THR A 129 8.79 21.41 -8.56
C THR A 129 10.07 21.65 -9.37
N VAL A 130 10.97 22.50 -8.87
CA VAL A 130 12.29 22.68 -9.52
C VAL A 130 13.11 21.40 -9.43
N VAL A 131 13.09 20.70 -8.29
CA VAL A 131 13.77 19.40 -8.14
C VAL A 131 13.29 18.40 -9.18
N ASP A 132 11.97 18.27 -9.37
CA ASP A 132 11.36 17.31 -10.30
C ASP A 132 11.83 17.55 -11.73
N GLU A 133 11.70 18.79 -12.22
CA GLU A 133 12.11 19.17 -13.57
C GLU A 133 13.62 18.99 -13.77
N GLN A 134 14.44 19.49 -12.84
CA GLN A 134 15.89 19.43 -13.00
C GLN A 134 16.44 18.02 -12.82
N TYR A 135 15.83 17.19 -11.97
CA TYR A 135 16.23 15.80 -11.78
C TYR A 135 15.91 14.95 -13.01
N GLN A 136 14.74 15.16 -13.63
CA GLN A 136 14.39 14.48 -14.88
C GLN A 136 15.43 14.76 -15.97
N ILE A 137 15.83 16.03 -16.14
CA ILE A 137 16.88 16.42 -17.09
C ILE A 137 18.22 15.82 -16.67
N ALA A 138 18.55 15.83 -15.37
CA ALA A 138 19.80 15.30 -14.85
C ALA A 138 19.99 13.80 -15.15
N ILE A 139 18.94 13.00 -15.00
CA ILE A 139 18.99 11.56 -15.29
C ILE A 139 18.98 11.29 -16.79
N THR A 140 18.18 12.03 -17.56
CA THR A 140 18.06 11.84 -19.02
C THR A 140 19.34 12.22 -19.76
N ASP A 141 19.95 13.35 -19.40
CA ASP A 141 21.12 13.92 -20.06
C ASP A 141 22.44 13.60 -19.34
N GLU A 142 22.38 12.77 -18.29
CA GLU A 142 23.52 12.45 -17.39
C GLU A 142 24.21 13.72 -16.81
N ASN A 143 23.44 14.77 -16.53
CA ASN A 143 23.96 16.05 -16.06
C ASN A 143 24.18 16.07 -14.54
N GLN A 144 25.44 15.96 -14.12
CA GLN A 144 25.81 15.90 -12.70
C GLN A 144 25.52 17.21 -11.93
N SER A 145 25.55 18.35 -12.60
CA SER A 145 25.33 19.65 -11.96
C SER A 145 23.86 19.88 -11.61
N LEU A 146 22.96 19.44 -12.49
CA LEU A 146 21.52 19.42 -12.21
C LEU A 146 21.17 18.39 -11.14
N HIS A 147 21.83 17.23 -11.15
CA HIS A 147 21.69 16.24 -10.08
C HIS A 147 22.07 16.82 -8.71
N ASN A 148 23.21 17.52 -8.63
CA ASN A 148 23.66 18.17 -7.39
C ASN A 148 22.68 19.28 -6.94
N LEU A 149 22.14 20.06 -7.88
CA LEU A 149 21.11 21.07 -7.60
C LEU A 149 19.86 20.42 -7.00
N SER A 150 19.36 19.34 -7.59
CA SER A 150 18.21 18.58 -7.07
C SER A 150 18.45 18.07 -5.64
N VAL A 151 19.63 17.49 -5.36
CA VAL A 151 19.99 17.00 -4.02
C VAL A 151 19.96 18.14 -2.98
N ILE A 152 20.60 19.27 -3.28
CA ILE A 152 20.71 20.39 -2.35
C ILE A 152 19.33 21.04 -2.10
N LEU A 153 18.48 21.12 -3.12
CA LEU A 153 17.13 21.66 -2.97
C LEU A 153 16.22 20.74 -2.13
N VAL A 154 16.36 19.42 -2.25
CA VAL A 154 15.65 18.47 -1.38
C VAL A 154 16.12 18.59 0.06
N ASP A 155 17.44 18.68 0.29
CA ASP A 155 18.00 18.88 1.62
C ASP A 155 17.49 20.16 2.27
N ARG A 156 17.43 21.26 1.50
CA ARG A 156 16.90 22.52 2.01
C ARG A 156 15.40 22.44 2.29
N SER A 157 14.65 21.80 1.41
CA SER A 157 13.21 21.57 1.57
C SER A 157 12.91 20.79 2.85
N HIS A 158 13.68 19.74 3.14
CA HIS A 158 13.57 18.96 4.37
C HIS A 158 13.92 19.77 5.62
N VAL A 159 14.93 20.65 5.55
CA VAL A 159 15.23 21.57 6.67
C VAL A 159 14.08 22.55 6.90
N LEU A 160 13.53 23.14 5.84
CA LEU A 160 12.43 24.10 5.94
C LEU A 160 11.15 23.48 6.47
N PHE A 161 10.95 22.18 6.22
CA PHE A 161 9.79 21.43 6.74
C PHE A 161 9.63 21.54 8.26
N SER A 162 10.74 21.65 9.01
CA SER A 162 10.71 21.83 10.47
C SER A 162 9.97 23.10 10.95
N ASN A 163 9.74 24.07 10.06
CA ASN A 163 9.01 25.30 10.35
C ASN A 163 7.51 25.23 9.99
N THR A 164 7.04 24.08 9.50
CA THR A 164 5.62 23.84 9.23
C THR A 164 4.86 23.43 10.50
N ASN A 165 3.53 23.54 10.50
CA ASN A 165 2.68 23.28 11.67
C ASN A 165 1.66 22.17 11.39
N TYR A 166 2.15 20.94 11.21
CA TYR A 166 1.32 19.75 11.01
C TYR A 166 1.14 18.95 12.30
N ASN A 167 0.14 18.05 12.30
CA ASN A 167 -0.03 17.12 13.41
C ASN A 167 1.10 16.07 13.43
N ASN A 168 1.32 15.43 14.58
CA ASN A 168 2.43 14.48 14.76
C ASN A 168 2.40 13.29 13.77
N ARG A 169 1.22 12.87 13.30
CA ARG A 169 1.11 11.75 12.36
C ARG A 169 1.65 12.16 10.99
N LEU A 170 1.12 13.24 10.45
CA LEU A 170 1.50 13.78 9.15
C LEU A 170 2.95 14.27 9.15
N THR A 171 3.43 14.78 10.28
CA THR A 171 4.84 15.17 10.44
C THR A 171 5.79 13.98 10.25
N LEU A 172 5.47 12.82 10.82
CA LEU A 172 6.29 11.61 10.69
C LEU A 172 6.23 11.01 9.28
N GLU A 173 5.08 11.12 8.62
CA GLU A 173 4.86 10.63 7.26
C GLU A 173 5.67 11.45 6.24
N ILE A 174 5.53 12.78 6.25
CA ILE A 174 6.28 13.66 5.35
C ILE A 174 7.79 13.58 5.63
N ASP A 175 8.21 13.47 6.89
CA ASP A 175 9.62 13.26 7.24
C ASP A 175 10.17 11.96 6.63
N SER A 176 9.38 10.88 6.68
CA SER A 176 9.72 9.62 6.02
C SER A 176 9.83 9.78 4.50
N PHE A 177 8.91 10.51 3.87
CA PHE A 177 8.96 10.75 2.42
C PHE A 177 10.16 11.59 2.01
N PHE A 178 10.57 12.58 2.79
CA PHE A 178 11.81 13.34 2.50
C PHE A 178 13.06 12.47 2.60
N VAL A 179 13.13 11.60 3.61
CA VAL A 179 14.25 10.66 3.76
C VAL A 179 14.32 9.71 2.56
N GLU A 180 13.17 9.17 2.14
CA GLU A 180 13.09 8.29 0.98
C GLU A 180 13.41 9.03 -0.33
N LEU A 181 12.87 10.24 -0.52
CA LEU A 181 13.11 11.07 -1.69
C LEU A 181 14.60 11.37 -1.86
N LYS A 182 15.26 11.75 -0.77
CA LYS A 182 16.70 11.99 -0.75
C LYS A 182 17.47 10.73 -1.14
N GLU A 183 17.15 9.59 -0.54
CA GLU A 183 17.81 8.32 -0.85
C GLU A 183 17.66 7.95 -2.33
N LYS A 184 16.46 8.09 -2.91
CA LYS A 184 16.21 7.81 -4.33
C LYS A 184 17.01 8.73 -5.26
N ILE A 185 17.03 10.03 -4.98
CA ILE A 185 17.79 11.00 -5.77
C ILE A 185 19.29 10.71 -5.66
N GLU A 186 19.82 10.45 -4.46
CA GLU A 186 21.24 10.10 -4.27
C GLU A 186 21.63 8.81 -5.01
N ASN A 187 20.73 7.82 -5.05
CA ASN A 187 20.92 6.56 -5.77
C ASN A 187 20.74 6.67 -7.29
N LYS A 188 20.29 7.83 -7.80
CA LYS A 188 19.94 8.05 -9.21
C LYS A 188 18.84 7.10 -9.69
N ASP A 189 17.86 6.85 -8.84
CA ASP A 189 16.67 6.06 -9.18
C ASP A 189 15.86 6.73 -10.31
N ASP A 190 14.99 5.96 -10.96
CA ASP A 190 14.15 6.44 -12.06
C ASP A 190 13.32 7.68 -11.68
N PHE A 191 13.18 8.62 -12.63
CA PHE A 191 12.55 9.92 -12.38
C PHE A 191 11.05 9.82 -12.08
N LEU A 192 10.35 8.77 -12.52
CA LEU A 192 8.94 8.56 -12.14
C LEU A 192 8.81 8.22 -10.66
N SER A 193 9.74 7.43 -10.14
CA SER A 193 9.77 7.07 -8.71
C SER A 193 10.06 8.27 -7.80
N VAL A 194 10.93 9.16 -8.24
CA VAL A 194 11.24 10.43 -7.56
C VAL A 194 10.06 11.40 -7.66
N GLY A 195 9.48 11.57 -8.86
CA GLY A 195 8.30 12.39 -9.10
C GLY A 195 7.09 11.94 -8.26
N THR A 196 6.94 10.64 -8.02
CA THR A 196 5.85 10.09 -7.19
C THR A 196 5.97 10.54 -5.72
N LEU A 197 7.18 10.52 -5.15
CA LEU A 197 7.41 11.01 -3.79
C LEU A 197 7.32 12.52 -3.69
N ILE A 198 7.85 13.25 -4.68
CA ILE A 198 7.66 14.70 -4.77
C ILE A 198 6.17 15.02 -4.79
N ASN A 199 5.38 14.23 -5.52
CA ASN A 199 3.95 14.44 -5.58
C ASN A 199 3.26 14.18 -4.24
N ALA A 200 3.57 13.06 -3.59
CA ALA A 200 3.04 12.72 -2.27
C ALA A 200 3.34 13.82 -1.24
N ILE A 201 4.58 14.34 -1.25
CA ILE A 201 5.02 15.42 -0.36
C ILE A 201 4.28 16.73 -0.67
N ASN A 202 4.21 17.12 -1.95
CA ASN A 202 3.59 18.37 -2.36
C ASN A 202 2.08 18.40 -2.13
N ARG A 203 1.39 17.25 -2.22
CA ARG A 203 -0.04 17.11 -1.89
C ARG A 203 -0.37 17.51 -0.44
N ASP A 204 0.56 17.26 0.48
CA ASP A 204 0.34 17.57 1.89
C ASP A 204 0.71 19.03 2.23
N PHE A 205 1.52 19.69 1.39
CA PHE A 205 1.95 21.08 1.51
C PHE A 205 1.05 22.09 0.81
N VAL A 206 0.62 21.76 -0.38
CA VAL A 206 -0.35 22.50 -1.17
C VAL A 206 -1.58 21.65 -1.13
N SER A 207 -2.72 22.17 -0.69
CA SER A 207 -3.96 21.39 -0.53
C SER A 207 -4.49 20.78 -1.84
N HIS A 208 -3.72 20.74 -2.93
CA HIS A 208 -4.02 20.26 -4.27
C HIS A 208 -2.74 19.76 -4.98
N GLU A 209 -2.83 18.53 -5.51
CA GLU A 209 -2.25 18.00 -6.76
C GLU A 209 -0.92 18.56 -7.28
N SER A 210 0.07 17.69 -7.29
CA SER A 210 1.45 17.95 -7.72
C SER A 210 1.80 17.28 -9.05
N VAL A 211 0.85 16.67 -9.76
CA VAL A 211 1.00 16.54 -11.21
C VAL A 211 0.54 17.86 -11.82
N VAL A 212 1.48 18.78 -12.08
CA VAL A 212 1.20 20.00 -12.85
C VAL A 212 1.03 19.60 -14.32
N TYR A 213 -0.10 18.96 -14.66
CA TYR A 213 -0.63 19.13 -16.00
C TYR A 213 -0.93 20.62 -16.16
N ASP A 214 -0.46 21.22 -17.24
CA ASP A 214 -0.96 22.51 -17.67
C ASP A 214 -2.46 22.32 -17.93
N LYS A 215 -3.30 22.64 -16.92
CA LYS A 215 -4.73 22.31 -16.93
C LYS A 215 -5.44 22.93 -18.14
N GLN A 216 -4.92 24.07 -18.60
CA GLN A 216 -5.35 24.70 -19.85
C GLN A 216 -5.10 23.80 -21.08
N LYS A 217 -3.95 23.11 -21.13
CA LYS A 217 -3.66 22.14 -22.19
C LYS A 217 -4.61 20.94 -22.16
N LEU A 218 -5.12 20.52 -20.99
CA LEU A 218 -6.09 19.43 -20.92
C LEU A 218 -7.43 19.83 -21.55
N TYR A 219 -7.95 21.02 -21.22
CA TYR A 219 -9.14 21.57 -21.89
C TYR A 219 -8.95 21.69 -23.41
N ASP A 220 -7.79 22.20 -23.86
CA ASP A 220 -7.47 22.32 -25.28
C ASP A 220 -7.29 20.97 -25.97
N ALA A 221 -6.71 19.98 -25.28
CA ALA A 221 -6.57 18.62 -25.78
C ALA A 221 -7.93 17.96 -25.99
N ILE A 222 -8.87 18.11 -25.04
CA ILE A 222 -10.25 17.62 -25.18
C ILE A 222 -10.91 18.19 -26.44
N ARG A 223 -10.84 19.52 -26.63
CA ARG A 223 -11.39 20.20 -27.83
C ARG A 223 -10.76 19.70 -29.12
N ASN A 224 -9.45 19.46 -29.12
CA ASN A 224 -8.73 18.92 -30.28
C ASN A 224 -9.16 17.49 -30.60
N LEU A 225 -9.29 16.64 -29.57
CA LEU A 225 -9.74 15.26 -29.69
C LEU A 225 -11.17 15.19 -30.22
N TYR A 226 -12.09 16.02 -29.73
CA TYR A 226 -13.45 16.12 -30.28
C TYR A 226 -13.48 16.63 -31.71
N SER A 227 -12.61 17.56 -32.09
CA SER A 227 -12.48 17.98 -33.49
C SER A 227 -12.04 16.82 -34.40
N LYS A 228 -11.06 16.02 -33.96
CA LYS A 228 -10.60 14.81 -34.68
C LYS A 228 -11.69 13.73 -34.71
N MET A 229 -12.44 13.58 -33.61
CA MET A 229 -13.53 12.62 -33.47
C MET A 229 -14.63 12.93 -34.49
N LEU A 230 -15.07 14.19 -34.57
CA LEU A 230 -16.07 14.62 -35.54
C LEU A 230 -15.61 14.39 -36.99
N ALA A 231 -14.33 14.63 -37.30
CA ALA A 231 -13.77 14.31 -38.61
C ALA A 231 -13.75 12.79 -38.92
N ALA A 232 -13.54 11.95 -37.91
CA ALA A 232 -13.64 10.50 -38.06
C ALA A 232 -15.10 10.05 -38.30
N LEU A 233 -16.07 10.66 -37.63
CA LEU A 233 -17.50 10.43 -37.87
C LEU A 233 -17.92 10.83 -39.28
N ASP A 234 -17.44 11.97 -39.79
CA ASP A 234 -17.68 12.41 -41.17
C ASP A 234 -17.10 11.42 -42.20
N ALA A 235 -16.02 10.73 -41.85
CA ALA A 235 -15.42 9.66 -42.66
C ALA A 235 -16.12 8.29 -42.49
N GLY A 236 -17.12 8.18 -41.61
CA GLY A 236 -17.83 6.94 -41.29
C GLY A 236 -17.05 5.97 -40.39
N ASP A 237 -15.97 6.43 -39.75
CA ASP A 237 -15.12 5.62 -38.88
C ASP A 237 -15.50 5.78 -37.40
N TYR A 238 -16.60 5.11 -37.02
CA TYR A 238 -17.14 5.15 -35.65
C TYR A 238 -16.20 4.53 -34.62
N SER A 239 -15.39 3.55 -35.00
CA SER A 239 -14.41 2.93 -34.09
C SER A 239 -13.30 3.91 -33.72
N LYS A 240 -12.77 4.64 -34.70
CA LYS A 240 -11.79 5.70 -34.43
C LYS A 240 -12.41 6.86 -33.64
N ALA A 241 -13.66 7.23 -33.95
CA ALA A 241 -14.37 8.25 -33.19
C ALA A 241 -14.53 7.84 -31.71
N GLU A 242 -14.95 6.61 -31.44
CA GLU A 242 -15.09 6.09 -30.07
C GLU A 242 -13.75 6.15 -29.30
N ASN A 243 -12.65 5.79 -29.96
CA ASN A 243 -11.33 5.86 -29.35
C ASN A 243 -10.91 7.28 -28.97
N LEU A 244 -11.17 8.25 -29.85
CA LEU A 244 -10.88 9.66 -29.59
C LEU A 244 -11.77 10.24 -28.49
N ALA A 245 -13.04 9.83 -28.41
CA ALA A 245 -13.95 10.22 -27.34
C ALA A 245 -13.47 9.71 -25.98
N ILE A 246 -13.05 8.45 -25.92
CA ILE A 246 -12.50 7.85 -24.71
C ILE A 246 -11.18 8.49 -24.30
N GLU A 247 -10.29 8.80 -25.25
CA GLU A 247 -9.03 9.52 -24.96
C GLU A 247 -9.30 10.92 -24.40
N ALA A 248 -10.33 11.61 -24.92
CA ALA A 248 -10.73 12.92 -24.39
C ALA A 248 -11.22 12.83 -22.94
N TYR A 249 -11.93 11.77 -22.59
CA TYR A 249 -12.39 11.54 -21.22
C TYR A 249 -11.23 11.06 -20.31
N LEU A 250 -10.75 9.83 -20.52
CA LEU A 250 -9.81 9.15 -19.61
C LEU A 250 -8.45 9.80 -19.45
N GLU A 251 -7.92 10.36 -20.54
CA GLU A 251 -6.54 10.83 -20.57
C GLU A 251 -6.45 12.34 -20.36
N ASN A 252 -7.60 13.03 -20.27
CA ASN A 252 -7.61 14.49 -20.15
C ASN A 252 -8.68 14.98 -19.16
N PHE A 253 -9.95 14.64 -19.36
CA PHE A 253 -11.04 15.13 -18.50
C PHE A 253 -10.97 14.59 -17.08
N GLU A 254 -10.60 13.33 -16.88
CA GLU A 254 -10.45 12.70 -15.56
C GLU A 254 -9.60 13.55 -14.60
N TYR A 255 -8.49 14.08 -15.11
CA TYR A 255 -7.56 14.91 -14.34
C TYR A 255 -8.10 16.32 -14.03
N LEU A 256 -9.26 16.69 -14.58
CA LEU A 256 -9.95 17.94 -14.32
C LEU A 256 -11.10 17.77 -13.31
N GLU A 257 -11.59 16.55 -13.10
CA GLU A 257 -12.74 16.28 -12.21
C GLU A 257 -12.58 16.87 -10.81
N PRO A 258 -11.42 16.73 -10.12
CA PRO A 258 -11.29 17.23 -8.75
C PRO A 258 -11.41 18.75 -8.63
N ASP A 259 -11.07 19.51 -9.68
CA ASP A 259 -11.22 20.96 -9.69
C ASP A 259 -12.64 21.37 -10.04
N ILE A 260 -13.26 20.67 -11.00
CA ILE A 260 -14.63 20.93 -11.41
C ILE A 260 -15.58 20.60 -10.24
N GLU A 261 -15.36 19.52 -9.48
CA GLU A 261 -16.15 19.16 -8.30
C GLU A 261 -16.17 20.31 -7.28
N LYS A 262 -15.03 21.00 -7.11
CA LYS A 262 -14.89 22.07 -6.12
C LYS A 262 -15.68 23.32 -6.46
N VAL A 263 -15.76 23.64 -7.74
CA VAL A 263 -16.42 24.85 -8.22
C VAL A 263 -17.88 24.62 -8.55
N ASP A 264 -18.23 23.43 -9.05
CA ASP A 264 -19.58 23.03 -9.41
C ASP A 264 -19.71 21.51 -9.58
N SER A 265 -20.10 20.81 -8.50
CA SER A 265 -20.32 19.37 -8.50
C SER A 265 -21.50 18.91 -9.38
N GLU A 266 -22.50 19.76 -9.61
CA GLU A 266 -23.65 19.41 -10.48
C GLU A 266 -23.22 19.44 -11.95
N LEU A 267 -22.43 20.44 -12.33
CA LEU A 267 -21.82 20.54 -13.65
C LEU A 267 -20.84 19.40 -13.92
N LEU A 268 -19.99 19.03 -12.94
CA LEU A 268 -19.13 17.86 -13.06
C LEU A 268 -19.94 16.60 -13.40
N TYR A 269 -20.99 16.34 -12.61
CA TYR A 269 -21.85 15.17 -12.80
C TYR A 269 -22.48 15.12 -14.20
N THR A 270 -22.92 16.27 -14.73
CA THR A 270 -23.43 16.35 -16.11
C THR A 270 -22.34 16.04 -17.13
N LEU A 271 -21.15 16.64 -16.98
CA LEU A 271 -20.02 16.42 -17.90
C LEU A 271 -19.54 14.97 -17.89
N GLU A 272 -19.42 14.34 -16.71
CA GLU A 272 -19.08 12.92 -16.59
C GLU A 272 -20.08 12.06 -17.38
N ILE A 273 -21.38 12.22 -17.15
CA ILE A 273 -22.41 11.45 -17.86
C ILE A 273 -22.33 11.67 -19.36
N ASP A 274 -22.26 12.93 -19.80
CA ASP A 274 -22.28 13.26 -21.22
C ASP A 274 -21.03 12.72 -21.93
N MET A 275 -19.85 12.85 -21.33
CA MET A 275 -18.57 12.47 -21.94
C MET A 275 -18.30 10.96 -21.85
N ARG A 276 -18.56 10.34 -20.68
CA ARG A 276 -18.29 8.91 -20.41
C ARG A 276 -19.35 7.98 -20.94
N GLU A 277 -20.62 8.35 -20.82
CA GLU A 277 -21.74 7.46 -21.09
C GLU A 277 -22.45 7.85 -22.38
N GLU A 278 -23.11 9.02 -22.42
CA GLU A 278 -24.03 9.37 -23.51
C GLU A 278 -23.31 9.49 -24.85
N LEU A 279 -22.19 10.21 -24.92
CA LEU A 279 -21.42 10.36 -26.16
C LEU A 279 -20.94 9.00 -26.67
N ARG A 280 -20.40 8.16 -25.78
CA ARG A 280 -19.92 6.82 -26.12
C ARG A 280 -21.05 5.93 -26.61
N ASP A 281 -22.21 5.97 -25.97
CA ASP A 281 -23.39 5.22 -26.39
C ASP A 281 -23.92 5.68 -27.75
N MET A 282 -23.92 6.98 -28.02
CA MET A 282 -24.32 7.50 -29.34
C MET A 282 -23.38 6.99 -30.44
N ILE A 283 -22.07 6.98 -30.19
CA ILE A 283 -21.06 6.51 -31.15
C ILE A 283 -21.17 4.98 -31.33
N ARG A 284 -21.21 4.20 -30.25
CA ARG A 284 -21.33 2.72 -30.28
C ARG A 284 -22.57 2.25 -31.02
N ASN A 285 -23.68 2.97 -30.87
CA ASN A 285 -24.94 2.66 -31.54
C ASN A 285 -25.02 3.19 -32.99
N ASN A 286 -23.93 3.72 -33.54
CA ASN A 286 -23.85 4.31 -34.87
C ASN A 286 -24.98 5.33 -35.13
N GLN A 287 -25.27 6.19 -34.15
CA GLN A 287 -26.24 7.26 -34.33
C GLN A 287 -25.79 8.24 -35.42
N ASP A 288 -26.75 8.97 -36.01
CA ASP A 288 -26.46 9.92 -37.09
C ASP A 288 -25.36 10.92 -36.68
N ALA A 289 -24.36 11.08 -37.54
CA ALA A 289 -23.19 11.93 -37.25
C ALA A 289 -23.57 13.39 -36.95
N ASN A 290 -24.64 13.93 -37.57
CA ASN A 290 -25.09 15.29 -37.23
C ASN A 290 -25.70 15.35 -35.83
N ARG A 291 -26.37 14.28 -35.39
CA ARG A 291 -26.91 14.21 -34.03
C ARG A 291 -25.81 14.17 -32.98
N ILE A 292 -24.74 13.40 -33.22
CA ILE A 292 -23.57 13.36 -32.33
C ILE A 292 -22.88 14.72 -32.31
N ARG A 293 -22.73 15.36 -33.48
CA ARG A 293 -22.17 16.72 -33.59
C ARG A 293 -22.95 17.73 -32.76
N ILE A 294 -24.27 17.76 -32.90
CA ILE A 294 -25.15 18.64 -32.12
C ILE A 294 -24.96 18.39 -30.61
N PHE A 295 -24.90 17.13 -30.18
CA PHE A 295 -24.70 16.82 -28.76
C PHE A 295 -23.37 17.37 -28.22
N VAL A 296 -22.27 17.21 -28.96
CA VAL A 296 -20.96 17.74 -28.57
C VAL A 296 -20.94 19.28 -28.60
N GLU A 297 -21.48 19.89 -29.64
CA GLU A 297 -21.43 21.35 -29.85
C GLU A 297 -22.43 22.13 -28.98
N GLU A 298 -23.56 21.52 -28.59
CA GLU A 298 -24.63 22.18 -27.82
C GLU A 298 -24.73 21.72 -26.36
N SER A 299 -24.10 20.60 -25.96
CA SER A 299 -24.08 20.10 -24.56
C SER A 299 -22.66 20.14 -23.98
N ILE A 300 -21.78 19.22 -24.42
CA ILE A 300 -20.47 18.99 -23.78
C ILE A 300 -19.54 20.21 -23.85
N LEU A 301 -19.34 20.79 -25.04
CA LEU A 301 -18.38 21.89 -25.21
C LEU A 301 -18.78 23.17 -24.43
N PRO A 302 -20.06 23.60 -24.44
CA PRO A 302 -20.52 24.69 -23.58
C PRO A 302 -20.34 24.41 -22.08
N ASP A 303 -20.65 23.20 -21.62
CA ASP A 303 -20.51 22.83 -20.21
C ASP A 303 -19.03 22.76 -19.80
N LEU A 304 -18.16 22.28 -20.69
CA LEU A 304 -16.72 22.26 -20.48
C LEU A 304 -16.13 23.69 -20.42
N GLU A 305 -16.61 24.61 -21.25
CA GLU A 305 -16.24 26.04 -21.21
C GLU A 305 -16.73 26.71 -19.92
N SER A 306 -17.94 26.38 -19.47
CA SER A 306 -18.47 26.82 -18.17
C SER A 306 -17.63 26.32 -17.01
N ALA A 307 -17.23 25.04 -17.03
CA ALA A 307 -16.37 24.42 -16.03
C ALA A 307 -14.99 25.09 -16.00
N GLU A 308 -14.35 25.25 -17.15
CA GLU A 308 -13.07 25.95 -17.29
C GLU A 308 -13.14 27.38 -16.74
N SER A 309 -14.20 28.14 -17.08
CA SER A 309 -14.39 29.50 -16.59
C SER A 309 -14.58 29.54 -15.06
N LYS A 310 -15.32 28.60 -14.49
CA LYS A 310 -15.53 28.49 -13.04
C LYS A 310 -14.24 28.12 -12.30
N VAL A 311 -13.47 27.18 -12.82
CA VAL A 311 -12.17 26.79 -12.28
C VAL A 311 -11.19 27.97 -12.33
N GLN A 312 -11.13 28.70 -13.45
CA GLN A 312 -10.29 29.89 -13.60
C GLN A 312 -10.71 31.05 -12.67
N THR A 313 -12.01 31.25 -12.45
CA THR A 313 -12.52 32.32 -11.57
C THR A 313 -12.33 32.02 -10.08
N LEU A 314 -12.41 30.76 -9.64
CA LEU A 314 -12.00 30.37 -8.26
C LEU A 314 -10.48 30.38 -8.05
N GLY A 315 -9.69 30.34 -9.13
CA GLY A 315 -8.26 30.67 -9.08
C GLY A 315 -7.96 32.14 -8.79
N THR A 316 -8.94 33.05 -8.95
CA THR A 316 -8.80 34.50 -8.69
C THR A 316 -9.47 34.98 -7.39
N ASP A 317 -10.56 34.36 -6.96
CA ASP A 317 -11.13 34.51 -5.60
C ASP A 317 -10.75 33.28 -4.75
N GLY A 318 -9.73 33.44 -3.90
CA GLY A 318 -8.99 32.33 -3.29
C GLY A 318 -9.80 31.15 -2.74
N LEU A 319 -9.37 29.94 -3.14
CA LEU A 319 -9.63 28.64 -2.51
C LEU A 319 -9.25 28.56 -1.01
N VAL A 320 -8.77 29.65 -0.40
CA VAL A 320 -8.44 29.75 1.04
C VAL A 320 -9.69 29.57 1.94
N ASN A 321 -10.91 29.75 1.40
CA ASN A 321 -12.14 29.67 2.19
C ASN A 321 -13.16 28.61 1.75
N VAL A 322 -12.89 27.82 0.70
CA VAL A 322 -13.75 26.68 0.34
C VAL A 322 -13.16 25.43 0.95
N VAL A 323 -13.36 25.26 2.25
CA VAL A 323 -13.29 23.93 2.86
C VAL A 323 -14.51 23.19 2.32
N LEU A 324 -14.33 22.38 1.27
CA LEU A 324 -15.27 21.30 0.99
C LEU A 324 -15.09 20.28 2.12
N GLU A 325 -15.70 20.59 3.26
CA GLU A 325 -15.85 19.70 4.40
C GLU A 325 -16.92 18.65 4.00
N LYS A 326 -16.64 17.88 2.94
CA LYS A 326 -17.39 16.66 2.67
C LYS A 326 -16.97 15.72 3.79
N GLU A 327 -17.83 15.58 4.80
CA GLU A 327 -17.61 14.66 5.89
C GLU A 327 -17.41 13.27 5.28
N LEU A 328 -16.16 12.78 5.29
CA LEU A 328 -15.82 11.49 4.72
C LEU A 328 -16.68 10.41 5.37
N LYS A 329 -17.25 9.55 4.53
CA LYS A 329 -18.03 8.43 5.03
C LYS A 329 -17.12 7.46 5.76
N ALA A 330 -17.63 6.91 6.87
CA ALA A 330 -16.91 5.86 7.56
C ALA A 330 -16.81 4.60 6.67
N MET A 331 -15.75 3.84 6.88
CA MET A 331 -15.60 2.50 6.28
C MET A 331 -16.87 1.66 6.50
N GLY A 332 -17.39 1.07 5.42
CA GLY A 332 -18.58 0.22 5.47
C GLY A 332 -19.92 0.95 5.47
N ASP A 333 -19.95 2.28 5.32
CA ASP A 333 -21.17 3.10 5.28
C ASP A 333 -21.93 3.04 3.95
N ALA A 334 -21.36 2.39 2.92
CA ALA A 334 -22.03 2.19 1.64
C ALA A 334 -23.34 1.37 1.78
N THR A 335 -24.30 1.59 0.88
CA THR A 335 -25.55 0.82 0.85
C THR A 335 -25.30 -0.63 0.45
N ASN A 336 -26.23 -1.54 0.76
CA ASN A 336 -26.10 -2.96 0.36
C ASN A 336 -26.02 -3.14 -1.16
N ASP A 337 -26.72 -2.28 -1.91
CA ASP A 337 -26.70 -2.29 -3.37
C ASP A 337 -25.33 -1.83 -3.86
N GLN A 338 -24.78 -0.72 -3.35
CA GLN A 338 -23.42 -0.26 -3.66
C GLN A 338 -22.36 -1.33 -3.33
N LYS A 339 -22.46 -1.97 -2.16
CA LYS A 339 -21.58 -3.07 -1.76
C LYS A 339 -21.66 -4.25 -2.74
N SER A 340 -22.85 -4.56 -3.25
CA SER A 340 -23.04 -5.64 -4.23
C SER A 340 -22.51 -5.26 -5.61
N THR A 341 -22.71 -4.01 -6.04
CA THR A 341 -22.17 -3.48 -7.29
C THR A 341 -20.65 -3.54 -7.26
N VAL A 342 -20.01 -2.88 -6.29
CA VAL A 342 -18.55 -2.88 -6.11
C VAL A 342 -17.97 -4.29 -6.16
N ARG A 343 -18.63 -5.23 -5.48
CA ARG A 343 -18.26 -6.63 -5.53
C ARG A 343 -18.26 -7.17 -6.96
N ASN A 344 -19.37 -7.06 -7.68
CA ASN A 344 -19.51 -7.59 -9.04
C ASN A 344 -18.52 -6.95 -10.01
N GLU A 345 -18.34 -5.63 -9.91
CA GLU A 345 -17.41 -4.87 -10.75
C GLU A 345 -15.96 -5.29 -10.51
N ILE A 346 -15.54 -5.44 -9.24
CA ILE A 346 -14.20 -5.97 -8.92
C ILE A 346 -13.94 -7.36 -9.54
N ASP A 347 -14.95 -8.24 -9.56
CA ASP A 347 -14.81 -9.56 -10.19
C ASP A 347 -14.67 -9.45 -11.71
N PHE A 348 -15.40 -8.52 -12.34
CA PHE A 348 -15.27 -8.22 -13.76
C PHE A 348 -13.87 -7.67 -14.09
N ILE A 349 -13.41 -6.64 -13.37
CA ILE A 349 -12.08 -6.03 -13.52
C ILE A 349 -11.00 -7.09 -13.45
N ARG A 350 -11.04 -8.00 -12.47
CA ARG A 350 -10.05 -9.09 -12.34
C ARG A 350 -10.00 -9.98 -13.58
N SER A 351 -11.16 -10.35 -14.10
CA SER A 351 -11.24 -11.17 -15.30
C SER A 351 -10.71 -10.44 -16.53
N THR A 352 -11.01 -9.15 -16.67
CA THR A 352 -10.56 -8.31 -17.77
C THR A 352 -9.05 -8.04 -17.70
N LEU A 353 -8.50 -7.80 -16.51
CA LEU A 353 -7.05 -7.66 -16.32
C LEU A 353 -6.32 -8.96 -16.62
N GLN A 354 -6.90 -10.12 -16.27
CA GLN A 354 -6.33 -11.41 -16.66
C GLN A 354 -6.30 -11.59 -18.18
N GLU A 355 -7.39 -11.24 -18.85
CA GLU A 355 -7.48 -11.28 -20.30
C GLU A 355 -6.48 -10.32 -20.95
N MET A 356 -6.35 -9.11 -20.40
CA MET A 356 -5.36 -8.11 -20.82
C MET A 356 -3.94 -8.67 -20.75
N LEU A 357 -3.54 -9.30 -19.64
CA LEU A 357 -2.21 -9.89 -19.49
C LEU A 357 -1.96 -11.00 -20.54
N ILE A 358 -2.96 -11.84 -20.80
CA ILE A 358 -2.87 -12.89 -21.84
C ILE A 358 -2.72 -12.25 -23.23
N GLN A 359 -3.48 -11.20 -23.53
CA GLN A 359 -3.39 -10.49 -24.81
C GLN A 359 -2.01 -9.83 -24.98
N TYR A 360 -1.49 -9.21 -23.91
CA TYR A 360 -0.19 -8.57 -23.89
C TYR A 360 0.96 -9.58 -24.08
N GLU A 361 0.91 -10.72 -23.39
CA GLU A 361 1.88 -11.82 -23.55
C GLU A 361 1.90 -12.35 -25.00
N ASN A 362 0.74 -12.35 -25.67
CA ASN A 362 0.61 -12.73 -27.08
C ASN A 362 1.03 -11.62 -28.07
N ASN A 363 1.57 -10.50 -27.58
CA ASN A 363 1.91 -9.29 -28.36
C ASN A 363 0.70 -8.62 -29.04
N ASP A 364 -0.52 -8.87 -28.58
CA ASP A 364 -1.73 -8.17 -29.03
C ASP A 364 -1.98 -6.92 -28.17
N TYR A 365 -1.10 -5.92 -28.34
CA TYR A 365 -1.10 -4.68 -27.56
C TYR A 365 -2.39 -3.86 -27.73
N HIS A 366 -3.03 -3.94 -28.90
CA HIS A 366 -4.26 -3.21 -29.15
C HIS A 366 -5.43 -3.78 -28.34
N SER A 367 -5.59 -5.10 -28.32
CA SER A 367 -6.60 -5.76 -27.49
C SER A 367 -6.29 -5.56 -26.01
N ALA A 368 -5.02 -5.71 -25.60
CA ALA A 368 -4.60 -5.48 -24.21
C ALA A 368 -4.94 -4.06 -23.74
N TYR A 369 -4.64 -3.05 -24.56
CA TYR A 369 -4.97 -1.66 -24.26
C TYR A 369 -6.49 -1.43 -24.16
N THR A 370 -7.27 -2.10 -25.00
CA THR A 370 -8.74 -2.06 -24.97
C THR A 370 -9.27 -2.69 -23.69
N SER A 371 -8.75 -3.86 -23.30
CA SER A 371 -9.11 -4.52 -22.04
C SER A 371 -8.77 -3.68 -20.82
N ALA A 372 -7.60 -3.03 -20.79
CA ALA A 372 -7.22 -2.11 -19.71
C ALA A 372 -8.19 -0.91 -19.60
N ARG A 373 -8.66 -0.37 -20.74
CA ARG A 373 -9.68 0.69 -20.76
C ARG A 373 -11.04 0.20 -20.28
N THR A 374 -11.47 -0.96 -20.73
CA THR A 374 -12.74 -1.58 -20.31
C THR A 374 -12.75 -1.88 -18.81
N ALA A 375 -11.63 -2.36 -18.26
CA ALA A 375 -11.49 -2.61 -16.83
C ALA A 375 -11.71 -1.32 -16.00
N TYR A 376 -11.27 -0.17 -16.51
CA TYR A 376 -11.51 1.12 -15.86
C TYR A 376 -12.92 1.65 -16.14
N LEU A 377 -13.20 1.99 -17.40
CA LEU A 377 -14.39 2.74 -17.82
C LEU A 377 -15.70 2.01 -17.55
N ASP A 378 -15.72 0.73 -17.90
CA ASP A 378 -16.95 -0.03 -17.89
C ASP A 378 -17.15 -0.70 -16.52
N SER A 379 -16.25 -0.48 -15.54
CA SER A 379 -16.30 -1.19 -14.25
C SER A 379 -15.71 -0.42 -13.04
N TYR A 380 -14.43 -0.01 -13.06
CA TYR A 380 -13.81 0.63 -11.88
C TYR A 380 -14.50 1.94 -11.47
N GLU A 381 -15.02 2.73 -12.39
CA GLU A 381 -15.74 3.98 -12.05
C GLU A 381 -16.97 3.72 -11.15
N PHE A 382 -17.63 2.57 -11.30
CA PHE A 382 -18.73 2.18 -10.40
C PHE A 382 -18.24 1.76 -9.00
N VAL A 383 -16.98 1.32 -8.89
CA VAL A 383 -16.30 1.03 -7.61
C VAL A 383 -15.87 2.31 -6.93
N GLU A 384 -15.36 3.24 -7.72
CA GLU A 384 -14.84 4.54 -7.33
C GLU A 384 -15.92 5.42 -6.68
N ILE A 385 -17.14 5.50 -7.23
CA ILE A 385 -18.23 6.34 -6.68
C ILE A 385 -18.45 6.17 -5.15
N PRO A 386 -18.70 4.96 -4.62
CA PRO A 386 -18.83 4.76 -3.18
C PRO A 386 -17.48 4.82 -2.44
N LEU A 387 -16.36 4.54 -3.11
CA LEU A 387 -15.01 4.53 -2.53
C LEU A 387 -14.47 5.94 -2.30
N ARG A 388 -14.59 6.85 -3.28
CA ARG A 388 -14.17 8.26 -3.23
C ARG A 388 -14.84 9.02 -2.07
N ALA A 389 -16.06 8.64 -1.71
CA ALA A 389 -16.76 9.20 -0.56
C ALA A 389 -16.21 8.71 0.80
N ILE A 390 -15.47 7.59 0.83
CA ILE A 390 -14.88 6.97 2.02
C ILE A 390 -13.40 7.34 2.13
N ASP A 391 -12.65 7.18 1.04
CA ASP A 391 -11.21 7.37 0.95
C ASP A 391 -10.82 7.90 -0.45
N PRO A 392 -10.85 9.23 -0.66
CA PRO A 392 -10.55 9.84 -1.95
C PRO A 392 -9.07 9.68 -2.34
N ASP A 393 -8.15 9.70 -1.38
CA ASP A 393 -6.71 9.56 -1.64
C ASP A 393 -6.40 8.16 -2.18
N PHE A 394 -6.94 7.13 -1.54
CA PHE A 394 -6.80 5.76 -2.00
C PHE A 394 -7.46 5.53 -3.37
N THR A 395 -8.59 6.20 -3.62
CA THR A 395 -9.26 6.14 -4.93
C THR A 395 -8.35 6.68 -6.02
N LEU A 396 -7.78 7.87 -5.82
CA LEU A 396 -6.86 8.50 -6.77
C LEU A 396 -5.60 7.65 -7.04
N GLU A 397 -5.07 6.99 -6.00
CA GLU A 397 -3.92 6.07 -6.15
C GLU A 397 -4.23 4.97 -7.17
N VAL A 398 -5.42 4.37 -7.11
CA VAL A 398 -5.82 3.28 -8.00
C VAL A 398 -6.12 3.80 -9.41
N GLU A 399 -6.75 4.97 -9.54
CA GLU A 399 -6.96 5.63 -10.84
C GLU A 399 -5.62 5.87 -11.56
N PHE A 400 -4.62 6.36 -10.83
CA PHE A 400 -3.27 6.53 -11.35
C PHE A 400 -2.65 5.20 -11.80
N GLN A 401 -2.81 4.11 -11.04
CA GLN A 401 -2.32 2.79 -11.45
C GLN A 401 -2.97 2.31 -12.76
N PHE A 402 -4.26 2.55 -12.95
CA PHE A 402 -4.92 2.25 -14.22
C PHE A 402 -4.38 3.10 -15.38
N ALA A 403 -4.07 4.38 -15.15
CA ALA A 403 -3.43 5.23 -16.15
C ALA A 403 -2.00 4.77 -16.47
N GLN A 404 -1.20 4.43 -15.44
CA GLN A 404 0.13 3.87 -15.59
C GLN A 404 0.11 2.57 -16.40
N LEU A 405 -0.81 1.66 -16.08
CA LEU A 405 -1.00 0.42 -16.81
C LEU A 405 -1.25 0.68 -18.31
N ARG A 406 -2.16 1.60 -18.61
CA ARG A 406 -2.48 1.99 -19.99
C ARG A 406 -1.26 2.57 -20.72
N ASN A 407 -0.46 3.39 -20.05
CA ASN A 407 0.75 3.98 -20.63
C ASN A 407 1.83 2.94 -20.91
N LEU A 408 2.12 2.04 -19.96
CA LEU A 408 3.07 0.95 -20.16
C LEU A 408 2.67 0.07 -21.37
N ILE A 409 1.37 -0.18 -21.54
CA ILE A 409 0.88 -0.93 -22.70
C ILE A 409 1.11 -0.17 -24.01
N LYS A 410 0.84 1.15 -24.05
CA LYS A 410 1.09 1.99 -25.24
C LYS A 410 2.57 2.04 -25.61
N GLU A 411 3.45 2.07 -24.62
CA GLU A 411 4.90 2.14 -24.78
C GLU A 411 5.52 0.79 -25.15
N HIS A 412 4.74 -0.29 -25.13
CA HIS A 412 5.22 -1.66 -25.28
C HIS A 412 6.34 -2.00 -24.28
N ALA A 413 6.15 -1.59 -23.03
CA ALA A 413 7.05 -1.86 -21.91
C ALA A 413 7.25 -3.38 -21.68
N ASP A 414 8.25 -3.74 -20.88
CA ASP A 414 8.50 -5.15 -20.56
C ASP A 414 7.28 -5.78 -19.86
N TYR A 415 6.99 -7.05 -20.19
CA TYR A 415 5.84 -7.78 -19.64
C TYR A 415 5.80 -7.73 -18.11
N ASP A 416 6.95 -7.89 -17.46
CA ASP A 416 7.07 -7.86 -16.00
C ASP A 416 6.59 -6.52 -15.42
N GLN A 417 6.89 -5.39 -16.07
CA GLN A 417 6.43 -4.07 -15.62
C GLN A 417 4.91 -3.90 -15.74
N VAL A 418 4.32 -4.39 -16.84
CA VAL A 418 2.86 -4.39 -17.05
C VAL A 418 2.18 -5.31 -16.04
N GLN A 419 2.78 -6.47 -15.79
CA GLN A 419 2.29 -7.44 -14.82
C GLN A 419 2.33 -6.87 -13.40
N ASP A 420 3.42 -6.23 -12.99
CA ASP A 420 3.57 -5.65 -11.66
C ASP A 420 2.47 -4.61 -11.36
N VAL A 421 2.18 -3.73 -12.32
CA VAL A 421 1.08 -2.75 -12.16
C VAL A 421 -0.28 -3.43 -12.14
N ALA A 422 -0.50 -4.45 -12.98
CA ALA A 422 -1.75 -5.22 -12.95
C ALA A 422 -1.97 -5.96 -11.62
N ILE A 423 -0.90 -6.48 -11.02
CA ILE A 423 -0.91 -7.11 -9.69
C ILE A 423 -1.23 -6.07 -8.61
N ALA A 424 -0.61 -4.88 -8.68
CA ALA A 424 -0.88 -3.78 -7.76
C ALA A 424 -2.36 -3.38 -7.78
N ILE A 425 -2.95 -3.23 -8.98
CA ILE A 425 -4.38 -2.96 -9.15
C ILE A 425 -5.21 -4.10 -8.55
N LYS A 426 -4.96 -5.37 -8.91
CA LYS A 426 -5.71 -6.54 -8.40
C LYS A 426 -5.75 -6.57 -6.86
N ARG A 427 -4.67 -6.17 -6.19
CA ARG A 427 -4.54 -6.05 -4.74
C ARG A 427 -5.34 -4.89 -4.18
N ASN A 428 -5.23 -3.71 -4.80
CA ASN A 428 -5.96 -2.52 -4.41
C ASN A 428 -7.48 -2.69 -4.62
N LEU A 429 -7.94 -3.59 -5.49
CA LEU A 429 -9.35 -3.98 -5.55
C LEU A 429 -9.83 -4.71 -4.28
N ASP A 430 -9.01 -5.59 -3.67
CA ASP A 430 -9.39 -6.22 -2.40
C ASP A 430 -9.51 -5.18 -1.27
N GLU A 431 -8.68 -4.14 -1.33
CA GLU A 431 -8.76 -3.01 -0.40
C GLU A 431 -9.97 -2.11 -0.65
N SER A 432 -10.28 -1.82 -1.92
CA SER A 432 -11.48 -1.10 -2.35
C SER A 432 -12.75 -1.78 -1.81
N GLU A 433 -12.84 -3.11 -1.95
CA GLU A 433 -13.96 -3.88 -1.38
C GLU A 433 -13.97 -3.78 0.15
N ARG A 434 -12.82 -3.86 0.83
CA ARG A 434 -12.76 -3.73 2.30
C ARG A 434 -13.27 -2.39 2.79
N LEU A 435 -12.85 -1.30 2.15
CA LEU A 435 -13.24 0.05 2.52
C LEU A 435 -14.75 0.27 2.34
N VAL A 436 -15.28 -0.16 1.20
CA VAL A 436 -16.71 -0.04 0.86
C VAL A 436 -17.59 -0.96 1.71
N SER A 437 -17.23 -2.24 1.86
CA SER A 437 -18.02 -3.21 2.59
C SER A 437 -17.95 -3.03 4.11
N GLY A 438 -16.79 -2.60 4.60
CA GLY A 438 -16.42 -2.64 6.01
C GLY A 438 -16.28 -4.07 6.54
N THR A 439 -16.01 -4.21 7.83
CA THR A 439 -15.73 -5.53 8.45
C THR A 439 -16.99 -6.39 8.63
N GLY A 440 -18.18 -5.79 8.57
CA GLY A 440 -19.42 -6.45 8.96
C GLY A 440 -19.37 -6.98 10.41
N THR A 441 -20.15 -8.04 10.69
CA THR A 441 -20.23 -8.64 12.04
C THR A 441 -19.61 -10.05 12.12
N LEU A 442 -19.72 -10.82 11.04
CA LEU A 442 -19.25 -12.20 10.99
C LEU A 442 -17.72 -12.30 10.98
N ALA A 443 -17.05 -11.51 10.14
CA ALA A 443 -15.59 -11.56 10.04
C ALA A 443 -14.89 -11.17 11.37
N PRO A 444 -15.27 -10.07 12.06
CA PRO A 444 -14.76 -9.77 13.40
C PRO A 444 -15.00 -10.87 14.43
N THR A 445 -16.16 -11.54 14.36
CA THR A 445 -16.49 -12.66 15.26
C THR A 445 -15.59 -13.87 14.99
N ILE A 446 -15.29 -14.16 13.73
CA ILE A 446 -14.34 -15.22 13.35
C ILE A 446 -12.94 -14.83 13.79
N ALA A 447 -12.49 -13.60 13.57
CA ALA A 447 -11.19 -13.10 14.01
C ALA A 447 -11.01 -13.24 15.54
N PHE A 448 -11.99 -12.77 16.31
CA PHE A 448 -12.02 -12.90 17.77
C PHE A 448 -11.96 -14.37 18.21
N SER A 449 -12.83 -15.23 17.63
CA SER A 449 -12.94 -16.62 18.06
C SER A 449 -11.72 -17.46 17.66
N SER A 450 -11.15 -17.21 16.47
CA SER A 450 -9.90 -17.82 16.02
C SER A 450 -8.74 -17.40 16.91
N SER A 451 -8.59 -16.10 17.18
CA SER A 451 -7.57 -15.58 18.10
C SER A 451 -7.67 -16.20 19.50
N PHE A 452 -8.87 -16.20 20.08
CA PHE A 452 -9.15 -16.86 21.35
C PHE A 452 -8.72 -18.32 21.33
N ALA A 453 -9.10 -19.05 20.28
CA ALA A 453 -8.85 -20.48 20.18
C ALA A 453 -7.36 -20.82 20.02
N VAL A 454 -6.59 -19.99 19.29
CA VAL A 454 -5.13 -20.12 19.16
C VAL A 454 -4.48 -19.99 20.52
N ILE A 455 -4.63 -18.84 21.20
CA ILE A 455 -3.91 -18.62 22.46
C ILE A 455 -4.37 -19.61 23.52
N PHE A 456 -5.66 -19.95 23.54
CA PHE A 456 -6.20 -20.95 24.45
C PHE A 456 -5.57 -22.33 24.22
N ARG A 457 -5.37 -22.75 22.96
CA ARG A 457 -4.70 -24.02 22.64
C ARG A 457 -3.26 -24.03 23.14
N GLU A 458 -2.45 -23.08 22.66
CA GLU A 458 -1.01 -23.02 22.95
C GLU A 458 -0.75 -22.84 24.45
N GLY A 459 -1.52 -21.96 25.08
CA GLY A 459 -1.42 -21.72 26.51
C GLY A 459 -1.90 -22.89 27.36
N LEU A 460 -2.89 -23.67 26.91
CA LEU A 460 -3.37 -24.83 27.67
C LEU A 460 -2.29 -25.91 27.76
N GLU A 461 -1.55 -26.16 26.68
CA GLU A 461 -0.43 -27.12 26.69
C GLU A 461 0.66 -26.70 27.67
N SER A 462 1.06 -25.43 27.60
CA SER A 462 2.00 -24.83 28.55
C SER A 462 1.50 -24.97 30.00
N VAL A 463 0.25 -24.62 30.29
CA VAL A 463 -0.34 -24.73 31.64
C VAL A 463 -0.36 -26.17 32.13
N LEU A 464 -0.66 -27.15 31.27
CA LEU A 464 -0.69 -28.57 31.62
C LEU A 464 0.71 -29.12 31.96
N ILE A 465 1.71 -28.81 31.13
CA ILE A 465 3.09 -29.28 31.36
C ILE A 465 3.68 -28.60 32.60
N LEU A 466 3.58 -27.27 32.72
CA LEU A 466 4.05 -26.54 33.88
C LEU A 466 3.30 -26.97 35.16
N GLY A 467 1.99 -27.18 35.06
CA GLY A 467 1.17 -27.71 36.16
C GLY A 467 1.67 -29.06 36.64
N ALA A 468 2.02 -29.98 35.72
CA ALA A 468 2.60 -31.28 36.07
C ALA A 468 3.97 -31.16 36.75
N ILE A 469 4.85 -30.29 36.26
CA ILE A 469 6.17 -30.03 36.86
C ILE A 469 6.03 -29.44 38.27
N LEU A 470 5.19 -28.43 38.45
CA LEU A 470 4.94 -27.78 39.74
C LEU A 470 4.32 -28.76 40.75
N THR A 471 3.35 -29.56 40.32
CA THR A 471 2.71 -30.59 41.15
C THR A 471 3.71 -31.66 41.57
N TYR A 472 4.63 -32.07 40.68
CA TYR A 472 5.69 -33.01 41.02
C TYR A 472 6.68 -32.43 42.06
N LEU A 473 7.06 -31.16 41.90
CA LEU A 473 7.93 -30.47 42.85
C LEU A 473 7.29 -30.34 44.24
N GLU A 474 5.97 -30.15 44.29
CA GLU A 474 5.18 -30.17 45.53
C GLU A 474 5.16 -31.56 46.16
N ALA A 475 4.81 -32.58 45.39
CA ALA A 475 4.71 -33.96 45.86
C ALA A 475 6.07 -34.50 46.35
N SER A 476 7.18 -34.08 45.73
CA SER A 476 8.54 -34.46 46.13
C SER A 476 9.14 -33.60 47.25
N ARG A 477 8.37 -32.66 47.84
CA ARG A 477 8.80 -31.70 48.88
C ARG A 477 9.98 -30.79 48.46
N ASN A 478 10.21 -30.60 47.16
CA ASN A 478 11.29 -29.78 46.63
C ASN A 478 10.82 -28.40 46.16
N ASN A 479 10.04 -27.72 47.01
CA ASN A 479 9.47 -26.39 46.72
C ASN A 479 10.52 -25.32 46.38
N ARG A 480 11.79 -25.50 46.79
CA ARG A 480 12.90 -24.59 46.49
C ARG A 480 13.10 -24.35 44.99
N PHE A 481 12.79 -25.35 44.15
CA PHE A 481 13.02 -25.25 42.70
C PHE A 481 11.90 -24.55 41.94
N LYS A 482 10.74 -24.29 42.56
CA LYS A 482 9.61 -23.61 41.89
C LYS A 482 9.97 -22.22 41.38
N LYS A 483 10.77 -21.46 42.14
CA LYS A 483 11.21 -20.12 41.73
C LYS A 483 11.94 -20.16 40.39
N HIS A 484 12.74 -21.19 40.16
CA HIS A 484 13.50 -21.37 38.92
C HIS A 484 12.63 -21.76 37.73
N VAL A 485 11.55 -22.51 37.96
CA VAL A 485 10.51 -22.75 36.93
C VAL A 485 9.87 -21.42 36.52
N TYR A 486 9.49 -20.56 37.48
CA TYR A 486 8.92 -19.25 37.14
C TYR A 486 9.89 -18.34 36.39
N ILE A 487 11.18 -18.36 36.73
CA ILE A 487 12.21 -17.62 35.99
C ILE A 487 12.28 -18.07 34.53
N GLY A 488 12.27 -19.39 34.28
CA GLY A 488 12.27 -19.91 32.90
C GLY A 488 11.00 -19.55 32.12
N VAL A 489 9.84 -19.53 32.77
CA VAL A 489 8.58 -19.06 32.15
C VAL A 489 8.66 -17.58 31.78
N ILE A 490 9.13 -16.71 32.69
CA ILE A 490 9.26 -15.28 32.42
C ILE A 490 10.26 -15.05 31.27
N ALA A 491 11.40 -15.74 31.29
CA ALA A 491 12.40 -15.66 30.23
C ALA A 491 11.82 -16.10 28.87
N ALA A 492 10.98 -17.14 28.84
CA ALA A 492 10.32 -17.58 27.62
C ALA A 492 9.31 -16.55 27.10
N VAL A 493 8.49 -15.95 27.98
CA VAL A 493 7.54 -14.89 27.59
C VAL A 493 8.27 -13.69 27.00
N VAL A 494 9.37 -13.25 27.62
CA VAL A 494 10.21 -12.17 27.10
C VAL A 494 10.81 -12.56 25.75
N ALA A 495 11.34 -13.77 25.62
CA ALA A 495 11.88 -14.26 24.34
C ALA A 495 10.81 -14.31 23.25
N THR A 496 9.58 -14.74 23.56
CA THR A 496 8.45 -14.73 22.62
C THR A 496 8.10 -13.32 22.17
N ALA A 497 8.09 -12.34 23.07
CA ALA A 497 7.87 -10.94 22.71
C ALA A 497 8.99 -10.39 21.79
N VAL A 498 10.24 -10.74 22.06
CA VAL A 498 11.37 -10.39 21.19
C VAL A 498 11.22 -11.05 19.81
N THR A 499 10.84 -12.32 19.75
CA THR A 499 10.58 -13.03 18.49
C THR A 499 9.46 -12.36 17.69
N TRP A 500 8.40 -11.90 18.35
CA TRP A 500 7.34 -11.14 17.69
C TRP A 500 7.88 -9.87 17.02
N VAL A 501 8.65 -9.06 17.76
CA VAL A 501 9.23 -7.81 17.24
C VAL A 501 10.16 -8.10 16.05
N ILE A 502 11.01 -9.13 16.15
CA ILE A 502 11.89 -9.54 15.06
C ILE A 502 11.08 -9.99 13.84
N ALA A 503 10.03 -10.79 14.05
CA ALA A 503 9.19 -11.28 12.96
C ALA A 503 8.47 -10.13 12.24
N SER A 504 7.91 -9.17 12.98
CA SER A 504 7.30 -7.96 12.40
C SER A 504 8.32 -7.15 11.60
N PHE A 505 9.49 -6.87 12.16
CA PHE A 505 10.54 -6.09 11.50
C PHE A 505 11.02 -6.73 10.18
N ILE A 506 11.17 -8.06 10.14
CA ILE A 506 11.57 -8.78 8.93
C ILE A 506 10.53 -8.64 7.80
N ILE A 507 9.24 -8.68 8.16
CA ILE A 507 8.14 -8.54 7.20
C ILE A 507 8.11 -7.11 6.65
N ASP A 508 8.28 -6.10 7.51
CA ASP A 508 8.21 -4.69 7.12
C ASP A 508 9.34 -4.25 6.16
N ILE A 509 10.56 -4.79 6.31
CA ILE A 509 11.73 -4.38 5.50
C ILE A 509 11.67 -4.89 4.05
N SER A 510 10.88 -5.92 3.77
CA SER A 510 11.03 -6.70 2.53
C SER A 510 10.33 -6.09 1.30
N GLY A 511 10.26 -4.76 1.19
CA GLY A 511 9.44 -3.97 0.27
C GLY A 511 9.22 -4.53 -1.14
N ALA A 512 10.29 -4.94 -1.85
CA ALA A 512 10.20 -5.39 -3.25
C ALA A 512 9.66 -6.83 -3.47
N ASN A 513 9.37 -7.60 -2.41
CA ASN A 513 8.83 -8.98 -2.51
C ASN A 513 7.81 -9.28 -1.41
N ARG A 514 7.16 -8.26 -0.86
CA ARG A 514 6.26 -8.41 0.28
C ARG A 514 5.15 -9.42 -0.01
N GLU A 515 4.62 -9.40 -1.22
CA GLU A 515 3.52 -10.24 -1.70
C GLU A 515 3.91 -11.72 -1.72
N LEU A 516 5.09 -12.01 -2.30
CA LEU A 516 5.63 -13.37 -2.31
C LEU A 516 5.91 -13.87 -0.89
N ILE A 517 6.38 -12.99 -0.01
CA ILE A 517 6.63 -13.31 1.40
C ILE A 517 5.33 -13.61 2.15
N GLU A 518 4.27 -12.84 1.92
CA GLU A 518 2.95 -13.08 2.50
C GLU A 518 2.38 -14.45 2.07
N ALA A 519 2.49 -14.78 0.77
CA ALA A 519 2.09 -16.09 0.25
C ALA A 519 2.92 -17.24 0.86
N ILE A 520 4.25 -17.09 0.92
CA ILE A 520 5.16 -18.09 1.52
C ILE A 520 4.89 -18.24 3.02
N ALA A 521 4.63 -17.14 3.74
CA ALA A 521 4.29 -17.15 5.16
C ALA A 521 2.99 -17.90 5.41
N ALA A 522 1.95 -17.65 4.59
CA ALA A 522 0.67 -18.35 4.67
C ALA A 522 0.80 -19.86 4.40
N LEU A 523 1.59 -20.25 3.38
CA LEU A 523 1.92 -21.66 3.12
C LEU A 523 2.70 -22.31 4.27
N SER A 524 3.68 -21.61 4.81
CA SER A 524 4.50 -22.09 5.93
C SER A 524 3.65 -22.29 7.19
N ALA A 525 2.75 -21.34 7.49
CA ALA A 525 1.79 -21.45 8.58
C ALA A 525 0.83 -22.63 8.38
N THR A 526 0.35 -22.85 7.15
CA THR A 526 -0.47 -24.01 6.78
C THR A 526 0.26 -25.33 7.03
N ALA A 527 1.51 -25.46 6.56
CA ALA A 527 2.33 -26.65 6.73
C ALA A 527 2.60 -26.93 8.22
N MET A 528 2.88 -25.89 9.00
CA MET A 528 3.09 -25.99 10.44
C MET A 528 1.81 -26.43 11.17
N LEU A 529 0.66 -25.81 10.88
CA LEU A 529 -0.63 -26.20 11.47
C LEU A 529 -0.99 -27.65 11.13
N PHE A 530 -0.73 -28.06 9.89
CA PHE A 530 -0.92 -29.44 9.47
C PHE A 530 -0.03 -30.39 10.28
N TYR A 531 1.27 -30.10 10.39
CA TYR A 531 2.20 -30.91 11.17
C TYR A 531 1.77 -31.05 12.64
N VAL A 532 1.48 -29.93 13.31
CA VAL A 532 1.08 -29.91 14.73
C VAL A 532 -0.25 -30.62 14.96
N SER A 533 -1.24 -30.41 14.08
CA SER A 533 -2.55 -31.07 14.18
C SER A 533 -2.43 -32.60 14.14
N PHE A 534 -1.51 -33.12 13.33
CA PHE A 534 -1.22 -34.55 13.24
C PHE A 534 -0.32 -35.06 14.36
N TRP A 535 0.59 -34.23 14.87
CA TRP A 535 1.41 -34.57 16.02
C TRP A 535 0.55 -34.91 17.25
N VAL A 536 -0.48 -34.10 17.53
CA VAL A 536 -1.42 -34.32 18.65
C VAL A 536 -2.21 -35.62 18.50
N LEU A 537 -2.55 -36.04 17.27
CA LEU A 537 -3.20 -37.32 17.00
C LEU A 537 -2.32 -38.52 17.40
N ASN A 538 -0.99 -38.39 17.32
CA ASN A 538 -0.06 -39.45 17.60
C ASN A 538 0.23 -39.57 19.12
N LYS A 539 -0.80 -39.98 19.89
CA LYS A 539 -0.80 -40.14 21.36
C LYS A 539 0.39 -40.90 21.98
N ILE A 540 1.16 -41.63 21.17
CA ILE A 540 2.35 -42.37 21.59
C ILE A 540 3.49 -41.43 22.01
N GLU A 541 3.56 -40.22 21.45
CA GLU A 541 4.64 -39.27 21.75
C GLU A 541 4.41 -38.49 23.04
N HIS A 542 3.18 -38.04 23.33
CA HIS A 542 2.86 -37.39 24.61
C HIS A 542 3.21 -38.24 25.84
N LYS A 543 2.97 -39.56 25.78
CA LYS A 543 3.30 -40.46 26.91
C LYS A 543 4.81 -40.59 27.09
N LYS A 544 5.56 -40.76 26.00
CA LYS A 544 7.03 -40.83 26.02
C LYS A 544 7.66 -39.51 26.47
N TRP A 545 7.12 -38.38 26.01
CA TRP A 545 7.55 -37.06 26.43
C TRP A 545 7.31 -36.83 27.93
N MET A 546 6.13 -37.21 28.44
CA MET A 546 5.86 -37.12 29.88
C MET A 546 6.77 -38.02 30.71
N GLU A 547 7.12 -39.21 30.23
CA GLU A 547 8.11 -40.08 30.86
C GLU A 547 9.52 -39.47 30.84
N PHE A 548 9.92 -38.84 29.71
CA PHE A 548 11.17 -38.09 29.60
C PHE A 548 11.23 -36.90 30.56
N VAL A 549 10.16 -36.09 30.62
CA VAL A 549 10.04 -34.95 31.54
C VAL A 549 10.15 -35.44 32.98
N LYS A 550 9.42 -36.50 33.36
CA LYS A 550 9.53 -37.09 34.71
C LYS A 550 10.95 -37.56 35.01
N ALA A 551 11.62 -38.22 34.05
CA ALA A 551 12.99 -38.69 34.22
C ALA A 551 13.98 -37.53 34.41
N LYS A 552 13.89 -36.47 33.59
CA LYS A 552 14.72 -35.27 33.69
C LYS A 552 14.48 -34.49 34.98
N VAL A 553 13.21 -34.32 35.36
CA VAL A 553 12.83 -33.66 36.61
C VAL A 553 13.32 -34.45 37.82
N TRP A 554 13.19 -35.78 37.81
CA TRP A 554 13.74 -36.64 38.87
C TRP A 554 15.27 -36.53 38.95
N GLN A 555 15.97 -36.62 37.81
CA GLN A 555 17.43 -36.48 37.74
C GLN A 555 17.90 -35.11 38.23
N ALA A 556 17.23 -34.02 37.82
CA ALA A 556 17.54 -32.66 38.25
C ALA A 556 17.32 -32.46 39.75
N THR A 557 16.26 -33.06 40.29
CA THR A 557 15.95 -33.04 41.72
C THR A 557 17.04 -33.75 42.53
N THR A 558 17.53 -34.89 42.02
CA THR A 558 18.59 -35.68 42.67
C THR A 558 19.97 -35.01 42.56
N THR A 559 20.27 -34.33 41.44
CA THR A 559 21.55 -33.64 41.20
C THR A 559 21.59 -32.20 41.71
N GLY A 560 20.45 -31.63 42.13
CA GLY A 560 20.34 -30.25 42.59
C GLY A 560 20.50 -29.20 41.49
N SER A 561 20.45 -29.60 40.21
CA SER A 561 20.71 -28.70 39.09
C SER A 561 19.55 -27.74 38.83
N VAL A 562 19.73 -26.49 39.26
CA VAL A 562 18.79 -25.38 39.03
C VAL A 562 18.57 -25.12 37.54
N MET A 563 19.62 -25.24 36.72
CA MET A 563 19.59 -24.92 35.30
C MET A 563 18.59 -25.78 34.52
N VAL A 564 18.41 -27.05 34.92
CA VAL A 564 17.47 -27.95 34.26
C VAL A 564 16.03 -27.45 34.42
N PHE A 565 15.65 -26.90 35.57
CA PHE A 565 14.31 -26.36 35.78
C PHE A 565 14.05 -25.10 34.98
N VAL A 566 15.05 -24.21 34.88
CA VAL A 566 14.97 -23.00 34.05
C VAL A 566 14.86 -23.38 32.58
N MET A 567 15.80 -24.17 32.03
CA MET A 567 15.78 -24.57 30.62
C MET A 567 14.52 -25.37 30.25
N LEU A 568 14.10 -26.32 31.09
CA LEU A 568 12.94 -27.15 30.79
C LEU A 568 11.66 -26.31 30.71
N SER A 569 11.46 -25.38 31.65
CA SER A 569 10.31 -24.48 31.62
C SER A 569 10.41 -23.47 30.47
N PHE A 570 11.62 -22.94 30.21
CA PHE A 570 11.88 -22.05 29.09
C PHE A 570 11.51 -22.70 27.75
N PHE A 571 12.12 -23.83 27.39
CA PHE A 571 11.87 -24.47 26.09
C PHE A 571 10.44 -24.96 25.93
N THR A 572 9.81 -25.39 27.03
CA THR A 572 8.39 -25.79 27.00
C THR A 572 7.52 -24.60 26.62
N VAL A 573 7.67 -23.45 27.29
CA VAL A 573 6.83 -22.27 27.03
C VAL A 573 7.21 -21.56 25.74
N TYR A 574 8.51 -21.44 25.45
CA TYR A 574 8.99 -20.75 24.27
C TYR A 574 8.58 -21.45 22.98
N ARG A 575 8.49 -22.79 22.96
CA ARG A 575 7.97 -23.52 21.80
C ARG A 575 6.53 -23.11 21.48
N GLU A 576 5.64 -23.17 22.47
CA GLU A 576 4.24 -22.76 22.28
C GLU A 576 4.12 -21.25 21.97
N GLY A 577 5.00 -20.44 22.57
CA GLY A 577 5.08 -19.00 22.29
C GLY A 577 5.54 -18.71 20.86
N PHE A 578 6.52 -19.46 20.35
CA PHE A 578 6.99 -19.36 18.96
C PHE A 578 5.88 -19.73 17.97
N GLU A 579 5.16 -20.83 18.23
CA GLU A 579 3.99 -21.22 17.44
C GLU A 579 2.89 -20.14 17.49
N THR A 580 2.61 -19.59 18.68
CA THR A 580 1.69 -18.46 18.85
C THR A 580 2.08 -17.27 17.98
N VAL A 581 3.36 -16.88 17.98
CA VAL A 581 3.86 -15.76 17.15
C VAL A 581 3.60 -16.01 15.67
N LEU A 582 3.94 -17.20 15.16
CA LEU A 582 3.70 -17.53 13.75
C LEU A 582 2.22 -17.46 13.36
N PHE A 583 1.32 -17.95 14.21
CA PHE A 583 -0.12 -17.91 13.93
C PHE A 583 -0.68 -16.49 13.98
N TYR A 584 -0.25 -15.68 14.95
CA TYR A 584 -0.71 -14.29 15.06
C TYR A 584 -0.14 -13.41 13.95
N GLN A 585 1.07 -13.67 13.45
CA GLN A 585 1.62 -12.98 12.28
C GLN A 585 0.77 -13.26 11.03
N ALA A 586 0.50 -14.54 10.74
CA ALA A 586 -0.37 -14.90 9.61
C ALA A 586 -1.80 -14.32 9.76
N MET A 587 -2.37 -14.38 10.96
CA MET A 587 -3.71 -13.86 11.23
C MET A 587 -3.77 -12.33 11.15
N SER A 588 -2.71 -11.61 11.52
CA SER A 588 -2.64 -10.15 11.39
C SER A 588 -2.77 -9.69 9.94
N SER A 589 -2.18 -10.43 9.00
CA SER A 589 -2.30 -10.16 7.56
C SER A 589 -3.75 -10.30 7.07
N PHE A 590 -4.47 -11.32 7.55
CA PHE A 590 -5.84 -11.60 7.10
C PHE A 590 -6.88 -10.75 7.82
N ALA A 591 -6.60 -10.30 9.04
CA ALA A 591 -7.52 -9.58 9.91
C ALA A 591 -7.36 -8.05 9.85
N LYS A 592 -6.96 -7.50 8.70
CA LYS A 592 -6.85 -6.06 8.46
C LYS A 592 -8.15 -5.35 8.86
N TYR A 593 -8.03 -4.23 9.60
CA TYR A 593 -9.13 -3.48 10.21
C TYR A 593 -9.92 -4.22 11.31
N MET A 594 -9.51 -5.43 11.69
CA MET A 594 -10.12 -6.27 12.72
C MET A 594 -9.13 -6.61 13.85
N GLU A 595 -8.00 -5.91 13.93
CA GLU A 595 -6.90 -6.17 14.88
C GLU A 595 -7.37 -6.03 16.33
N VAL A 596 -8.32 -5.11 16.58
CA VAL A 596 -8.92 -4.95 17.91
C VAL A 596 -9.65 -6.23 18.33
N TYR A 597 -10.38 -6.89 17.44
CA TYR A 597 -11.09 -8.13 17.73
C TYR A 597 -10.13 -9.30 17.97
N VAL A 598 -9.02 -9.33 17.22
CA VAL A 598 -7.91 -10.24 17.49
C VAL A 598 -7.32 -9.98 18.88
N GLY A 599 -7.01 -8.73 19.23
CA GLY A 599 -6.49 -8.38 20.55
C GLY A 599 -7.44 -8.76 21.69
N LEU A 600 -8.74 -8.53 21.50
CA LEU A 600 -9.78 -8.94 22.46
C LEU A 600 -9.86 -10.47 22.59
N GLY A 601 -9.77 -11.20 21.49
CA GLY A 601 -9.74 -12.66 21.48
C GLY A 601 -8.54 -13.21 22.26
N PHE A 602 -7.37 -12.62 22.05
CA PHE A 602 -6.14 -12.95 22.76
C PHE A 602 -6.26 -12.71 24.27
N ILE A 603 -6.73 -11.52 24.67
CA ILE A 603 -6.90 -11.16 26.09
C ILE A 603 -7.93 -12.06 26.76
N ALA A 604 -9.06 -12.33 26.09
CA ALA A 604 -10.08 -13.24 26.61
C ALA A 604 -9.53 -14.65 26.80
N GLY A 605 -8.76 -15.16 25.83
CA GLY A 605 -8.12 -16.47 25.90
C GLY A 605 -7.12 -16.58 27.04
N LEU A 606 -6.24 -15.57 27.21
CA LEU A 606 -5.34 -15.48 28.36
C LEU A 606 -6.09 -15.44 29.70
N GLY A 607 -7.17 -14.67 29.79
CA GLY A 607 -8.02 -14.61 30.98
C GLY A 607 -8.59 -15.98 31.36
N VAL A 608 -9.09 -16.73 30.37
CA VAL A 608 -9.59 -18.10 30.59
C VAL A 608 -8.46 -19.05 30.99
N LEU A 609 -7.26 -18.93 30.40
CA LEU A 609 -6.11 -19.75 30.78
C LEU A 609 -5.66 -19.52 32.22
N LEU A 610 -5.61 -18.27 32.67
CA LEU A 610 -5.30 -17.93 34.06
C LEU A 610 -6.36 -18.48 35.02
N LEU A 611 -7.65 -18.38 34.64
CA LEU A 611 -8.75 -18.98 35.38
C LEU A 611 -8.59 -20.51 35.48
N LEU A 612 -8.30 -21.19 34.37
CA LEU A 612 -8.07 -22.63 34.36
C LEU A 612 -6.87 -23.05 35.21
N TYR A 613 -5.75 -22.34 35.09
CA TYR A 613 -4.58 -22.57 35.95
C TYR A 613 -4.96 -22.47 37.43
N TYR A 614 -5.69 -21.44 37.83
CA TYR A 614 -6.17 -21.26 39.20
C TYR A 614 -7.12 -22.37 39.64
N LEU A 615 -8.10 -22.75 38.81
CA LEU A 615 -9.07 -23.80 39.12
C LEU A 615 -8.38 -25.17 39.28
N VAL A 616 -7.47 -25.52 38.39
CA VAL A 616 -6.70 -26.78 38.46
C VAL A 616 -5.85 -26.80 39.73
N ARG A 617 -5.17 -25.69 40.04
CA ARG A 617 -4.29 -25.59 41.21
C ARG A 617 -5.04 -25.63 42.54
N LYS A 618 -6.18 -24.94 42.65
CA LYS A 618 -6.91 -24.79 43.93
C LYS A 618 -7.96 -25.87 44.16
N LEU A 619 -8.65 -26.31 43.11
CA LEU A 619 -9.78 -27.25 43.23
C LEU A 619 -9.41 -28.69 42.89
N GLY A 620 -8.19 -28.96 42.40
CA GLY A 620 -7.74 -30.30 42.02
C GLY A 620 -8.62 -30.97 40.96
N ARG A 621 -9.42 -30.19 40.23
CA ARG A 621 -10.34 -30.70 39.22
C ARG A 621 -9.56 -31.26 38.04
N LYS A 622 -9.87 -32.50 37.66
CA LYS A 622 -9.29 -33.15 36.48
C LYS A 622 -9.91 -32.54 35.23
N LEU A 623 -9.09 -31.91 34.39
CA LEU A 623 -9.54 -31.41 33.09
C LEU A 623 -9.90 -32.59 32.17
N PRO A 624 -10.99 -32.51 31.38
CA PRO A 624 -11.35 -33.53 30.41
C PRO A 624 -10.42 -33.43 29.18
N LEU A 625 -9.14 -33.80 29.37
CA LEU A 625 -8.07 -33.66 28.38
C LEU A 625 -8.46 -34.22 27.00
N ARG A 626 -9.19 -35.32 26.94
CA ARG A 626 -9.64 -35.92 25.67
C ARG A 626 -10.57 -35.02 24.87
N ALA A 627 -11.47 -34.30 25.53
CA ALA A 627 -12.39 -33.38 24.86
C ALA A 627 -11.66 -32.10 24.42
N LEU A 628 -10.78 -31.58 25.28
CA LEU A 628 -9.96 -30.41 24.98
C LEU A 628 -9.02 -30.67 23.79
N PHE A 629 -8.30 -31.79 23.77
CA PHE A 629 -7.44 -32.14 22.63
C PHE A 629 -8.21 -32.38 21.32
N GLY A 630 -9.45 -32.90 21.39
CA GLY A 630 -10.29 -33.04 20.20
C GLY A 630 -10.73 -31.67 19.65
N LEU A 631 -11.07 -30.74 20.55
CA LEU A 631 -11.45 -29.37 20.19
C LEU A 631 -10.27 -28.59 19.60
N THR A 632 -9.10 -28.63 20.23
CA THR A 632 -7.91 -27.92 19.75
C THR A 632 -7.42 -28.43 18.41
N MET A 633 -7.54 -29.75 18.17
CA MET A 633 -7.26 -30.34 16.87
C MET A 633 -8.25 -29.89 15.80
N GLY A 634 -9.55 -29.80 16.12
CA GLY A 634 -10.56 -29.29 15.18
C GLY A 634 -10.30 -27.83 14.78
N VAL A 635 -9.94 -26.98 15.75
CA VAL A 635 -9.54 -25.59 15.50
C VAL A 635 -8.29 -25.52 14.60
N GLY A 636 -7.25 -26.31 14.92
CA GLY A 636 -6.04 -26.34 14.10
C GLY A 636 -6.29 -26.79 12.66
N ALA A 637 -7.14 -27.80 12.47
CA ALA A 637 -7.55 -28.25 11.16
C ALA A 637 -8.31 -27.15 10.41
N TYR A 638 -9.29 -26.51 11.04
CA TYR A 638 -10.03 -25.39 10.45
C TYR A 638 -9.09 -24.27 9.99
N MET A 639 -8.22 -23.78 10.87
CA MET A 639 -7.29 -22.70 10.53
C MET A 639 -6.33 -23.07 9.41
N SER A 640 -5.85 -24.33 9.37
CA SER A 640 -4.96 -24.76 8.28
C SER A 640 -5.65 -24.77 6.92
N ILE A 641 -6.95 -25.10 6.90
CA ILE A 641 -7.76 -25.09 5.67
C ILE A 641 -8.01 -23.65 5.25
N THR A 642 -8.30 -22.75 6.20
CA THR A 642 -8.45 -21.32 5.95
C THR A 642 -7.17 -20.70 5.41
N PHE A 643 -6.02 -20.95 6.05
CA PHE A 643 -4.74 -20.41 5.62
C PHE A 643 -4.31 -20.96 4.26
N LEU A 644 -4.60 -22.24 3.96
CA LEU A 644 -4.36 -22.80 2.63
C LEU A 644 -5.17 -22.07 1.55
N GLY A 645 -6.44 -21.76 1.83
CA GLY A 645 -7.30 -21.01 0.92
C GLY A 645 -6.75 -19.61 0.61
N ASN A 646 -6.33 -18.87 1.65
CA ASN A 646 -5.68 -17.57 1.48
C ASN A 646 -4.35 -17.69 0.73
N ALA A 647 -3.50 -18.66 1.10
CA ALA A 647 -2.21 -18.86 0.44
C ALA A 647 -2.35 -19.11 -1.06
N VAL A 648 -3.32 -19.95 -1.47
CA VAL A 648 -3.60 -20.20 -2.88
C VAL A 648 -4.12 -18.94 -3.57
N ARG A 649 -4.96 -18.16 -2.89
CA ARG A 649 -5.46 -16.88 -3.41
C ARG A 649 -4.35 -15.85 -3.62
N GLU A 650 -3.42 -15.70 -2.68
CA GLU A 650 -2.26 -14.81 -2.85
C GLU A 650 -1.40 -15.23 -4.05
N LEU A 651 -1.18 -16.55 -4.23
CA LEU A 651 -0.48 -17.06 -5.40
C LEU A 651 -1.24 -16.85 -6.72
N GLN A 652 -2.58 -16.76 -6.69
CA GLN A 652 -3.38 -16.39 -7.86
C GLN A 652 -3.26 -14.89 -8.18
N ILE A 653 -3.18 -14.03 -7.16
CA ILE A 653 -2.96 -12.58 -7.38
C ILE A 653 -1.61 -12.36 -8.06
N LEU A 654 -0.58 -13.13 -7.67
CA LEU A 654 0.76 -13.12 -8.27
C LEU A 654 0.88 -13.85 -9.62
N ASP A 655 -0.22 -14.34 -10.19
CA ASP A 655 -0.24 -15.14 -11.43
C ASP A 655 0.65 -16.41 -11.41
N ILE A 656 1.08 -16.87 -10.22
CA ILE A 656 1.85 -18.11 -10.03
C ILE A 656 0.93 -19.34 -10.14
N VAL A 657 -0.31 -19.21 -9.67
CA VAL A 657 -1.34 -20.25 -9.72
C VAL A 657 -2.47 -19.78 -10.65
N PRO A 658 -2.97 -20.64 -11.55
CA PRO A 658 -4.08 -20.28 -12.42
C PRO A 658 -5.33 -19.80 -11.65
N TYR A 659 -6.05 -18.85 -12.24
CA TYR A 659 -7.35 -18.42 -11.78
C TYR A 659 -8.44 -19.07 -12.62
N THR A 660 -9.18 -20.01 -12.03
CA THR A 660 -10.39 -20.57 -12.64
C THR A 660 -11.62 -20.17 -11.82
N SER A 661 -12.42 -19.23 -12.35
CA SER A 661 -13.63 -18.75 -11.66
C SER A 661 -14.66 -19.86 -11.47
N LEU A 662 -15.23 -19.92 -10.27
CA LEU A 662 -16.42 -20.72 -9.90
C LEU A 662 -17.59 -19.83 -9.49
N LEU A 663 -17.60 -18.56 -9.93
CA LEU A 663 -18.74 -17.67 -9.74
C LEU A 663 -20.03 -18.31 -10.30
N GLY A 664 -21.12 -18.22 -9.54
CA GLY A 664 -22.39 -18.88 -9.83
C GLY A 664 -22.52 -20.32 -9.33
N VAL A 665 -21.42 -20.99 -8.97
CA VAL A 665 -21.43 -22.32 -8.33
C VAL A 665 -21.16 -22.21 -6.83
N VAL A 666 -20.13 -21.44 -6.46
CA VAL A 666 -19.77 -21.17 -5.06
C VAL A 666 -20.20 -19.74 -4.72
N PRO A 667 -20.88 -19.50 -3.58
CA PRO A 667 -21.22 -18.14 -3.16
C PRO A 667 -19.98 -17.26 -3.00
N ARG A 668 -19.98 -16.08 -3.62
CA ARG A 668 -18.94 -15.06 -3.41
C ARG A 668 -19.15 -14.41 -2.05
N LEU A 669 -18.27 -14.72 -1.11
CA LEU A 669 -18.25 -14.09 0.20
C LEU A 669 -17.65 -12.69 0.08
N ASP A 670 -18.09 -11.79 0.96
CA ASP A 670 -17.41 -10.51 1.18
C ASP A 670 -15.93 -10.75 1.51
N ILE A 671 -15.04 -9.88 1.02
CA ILE A 671 -13.59 -10.05 1.15
C ILE A 671 -13.14 -10.30 2.60
N ASN A 672 -13.69 -9.62 3.60
CA ASN A 672 -13.29 -9.81 5.00
C ASN A 672 -13.73 -11.19 5.53
N LEU A 673 -14.86 -11.69 5.04
CA LEU A 673 -15.34 -13.02 5.38
C LEU A 673 -14.58 -14.10 4.59
N ALA A 674 -14.22 -13.82 3.34
CA ALA A 674 -13.41 -14.68 2.50
C ALA A 674 -12.03 -14.87 3.11
N THR A 675 -11.33 -13.80 3.53
CA THR A 675 -10.01 -13.89 4.18
C THR A 675 -10.07 -14.62 5.52
N MET A 676 -11.14 -14.45 6.30
CA MET A 676 -11.32 -15.17 7.57
C MET A 676 -11.68 -16.65 7.41
N THR A 677 -12.20 -17.06 6.25
CA THR A 677 -12.60 -18.46 6.00
C THR A 677 -11.68 -19.19 5.03
N GLY A 678 -10.91 -18.46 4.22
CA GLY A 678 -10.12 -18.94 3.09
C GLY A 678 -10.97 -19.31 1.87
N ILE A 679 -12.28 -19.01 1.88
CA ILE A 679 -13.22 -19.46 0.85
C ILE A 679 -13.31 -18.37 -0.22
N TYR A 680 -12.65 -18.61 -1.34
CA TYR A 680 -12.75 -17.82 -2.56
C TYR A 680 -13.44 -18.63 -3.65
N PRO A 681 -14.25 -18.02 -4.53
CA PRO A 681 -14.99 -18.71 -5.57
C PRO A 681 -14.08 -19.09 -6.76
N THR A 682 -12.98 -19.80 -6.49
CA THR A 682 -12.07 -20.32 -7.52
C THR A 682 -11.88 -21.82 -7.38
N LEU A 683 -11.61 -22.51 -8.48
CA LEU A 683 -11.43 -23.96 -8.47
C LEU A 683 -10.24 -24.38 -7.62
N GLU A 684 -9.11 -23.68 -7.75
CA GLU A 684 -7.84 -24.01 -7.13
C GLU A 684 -7.91 -23.88 -5.61
N THR A 685 -8.48 -22.78 -5.10
CA THR A 685 -8.66 -22.56 -3.65
C THR A 685 -9.58 -23.61 -3.04
N ILE A 686 -10.75 -23.85 -3.65
CA ILE A 686 -11.74 -24.80 -3.15
C ILE A 686 -11.20 -26.23 -3.21
N LEU A 687 -10.53 -26.61 -4.30
CA LEU A 687 -9.95 -27.94 -4.45
C LEU A 687 -8.84 -28.18 -3.41
N ALA A 688 -7.94 -27.21 -3.20
CA ALA A 688 -6.90 -27.30 -2.18
C ALA A 688 -7.49 -27.51 -0.78
N GLN A 689 -8.53 -26.75 -0.44
CA GLN A 689 -9.24 -26.88 0.84
C GLN A 689 -9.95 -28.24 0.98
N ILE A 690 -10.63 -28.71 -0.06
CA ILE A 690 -11.31 -30.03 -0.06
C ILE A 690 -10.30 -31.17 0.09
N ILE A 691 -9.15 -31.11 -0.60
CA ILE A 691 -8.09 -32.09 -0.48
C ILE A 691 -7.58 -32.13 0.96
N LEU A 692 -7.24 -30.98 1.55
CA LEU A 692 -6.74 -30.91 2.91
C LEU A 692 -7.78 -31.39 3.93
N LEU A 693 -9.04 -30.99 3.76
CA LEU A 693 -10.15 -31.50 4.57
C LEU A 693 -10.28 -33.03 4.47
N GLY A 694 -10.18 -33.58 3.26
CA GLY A 694 -10.20 -35.02 3.01
C GLY A 694 -9.07 -35.74 3.75
N ILE A 695 -7.85 -35.18 3.73
CA ILE A 695 -6.71 -35.71 4.47
C ILE A 695 -7.00 -35.73 5.99
N TYR A 696 -7.54 -34.64 6.55
CA TYR A 696 -7.93 -34.61 7.97
C TYR A 696 -9.01 -35.63 8.32
N LEU A 697 -10.04 -35.79 7.48
CA LEU A 697 -11.12 -36.74 7.71
C LEU A 697 -10.62 -38.18 7.67
N VAL A 698 -9.80 -38.54 6.69
CA VAL A 698 -9.20 -39.88 6.57
C VAL A 698 -8.28 -40.17 7.76
N ALA A 699 -7.44 -39.21 8.13
CA ALA A 699 -6.54 -39.34 9.27
C ALA A 699 -7.28 -39.49 10.60
N SER A 700 -8.28 -38.65 10.83
CA SER A 700 -9.14 -38.71 12.01
C SER A 700 -9.88 -40.05 12.09
N LEU A 701 -10.44 -40.54 10.98
CA LEU A 701 -11.09 -41.86 10.91
C LEU A 701 -10.10 -43.00 11.22
N TYR A 702 -8.90 -42.94 10.66
CA TYR A 702 -7.86 -43.94 10.91
C TYR A 702 -7.47 -43.99 12.39
N VAL A 703 -7.22 -42.83 13.01
CA VAL A 703 -6.75 -42.73 14.39
C VAL A 703 -7.86 -43.03 15.40
N LEU A 704 -9.08 -42.55 15.16
CA LEU A 704 -10.19 -42.70 16.11
C LEU A 704 -10.92 -44.04 15.99
N VAL A 705 -10.98 -44.64 14.79
CA VAL A 705 -11.79 -45.85 14.54
C VAL A 705 -10.93 -47.07 14.19
N VAL A 706 -9.99 -46.94 13.26
CA VAL A 706 -9.24 -48.09 12.72
C VAL A 706 -8.16 -48.58 13.68
N LYS A 707 -7.30 -47.68 14.18
CA LYS A 707 -6.19 -48.01 15.08
C LYS A 707 -6.67 -48.67 16.38
N PRO A 708 -7.70 -48.18 17.09
CA PRO A 708 -8.18 -48.82 18.32
C PRO A 708 -8.82 -50.18 18.07
N ARG A 709 -9.47 -50.40 16.91
CA ARG A 709 -10.02 -51.70 16.52
C ARG A 709 -8.90 -52.72 16.26
N LYS A 710 -7.85 -52.34 15.53
CA LYS A 710 -6.67 -53.19 15.30
C LYS A 710 -5.95 -53.52 16.61
N GLU A 711 -5.73 -52.54 17.49
CA GLU A 711 -5.11 -52.78 18.80
C GLU A 711 -5.96 -53.74 19.67
N LYS A 712 -7.29 -53.58 19.70
CA LYS A 712 -8.19 -54.52 20.38
C LYS A 712 -8.13 -55.93 19.79
N GLN A 713 -8.10 -56.07 18.46
CA GLN A 713 -7.97 -57.36 17.77
C GLN A 713 -6.62 -58.05 18.09
N LEU A 714 -5.52 -57.30 18.03
CA LEU A 714 -4.19 -57.81 18.37
C LEU A 714 -4.10 -58.24 19.85
N LEU A 715 -4.74 -57.49 20.76
CA LEU A 715 -4.82 -57.86 22.17
C LEU A 715 -5.68 -59.12 22.40
N SER A 716 -6.77 -59.31 21.65
CA SER A 716 -7.54 -60.56 21.72
C SER A 716 -6.76 -61.77 21.16
N MET A 717 -6.00 -61.59 20.07
CA MET A 717 -5.15 -62.65 19.50
C MET A 717 -3.99 -63.02 20.45
N ARG A 718 -3.37 -62.04 21.14
CA ARG A 718 -2.35 -62.33 22.16
C ARG A 718 -2.92 -63.04 23.39
N LYS A 719 -4.17 -62.77 23.77
CA LYS A 719 -4.84 -63.47 24.87
C LYS A 719 -5.20 -64.92 24.51
N SER A 720 -5.57 -65.22 23.26
CA SER A 720 -5.87 -66.60 22.85
C SER A 720 -4.63 -67.49 22.76
N HIS A 721 -3.48 -66.95 22.32
CA HIS A 721 -2.21 -67.70 22.35
C HIS A 721 -1.60 -67.83 23.76
N GLY A 722 -1.90 -66.91 24.68
CA GLY A 722 -1.48 -67.02 26.08
C GLY A 722 -2.20 -68.13 26.86
N SER A 723 -3.40 -68.53 26.42
CA SER A 723 -4.18 -69.63 27.04
C SER A 723 -3.85 -71.02 26.51
N GLU A 724 -3.22 -71.15 25.33
CA GLU A 724 -2.83 -72.45 24.75
C GLU A 724 -1.52 -73.01 25.35
N ASN A 725 -0.71 -72.18 26.04
CA ASN A 725 0.54 -72.60 26.68
C ASN A 725 0.40 -72.90 28.19
N VAL A 726 -0.82 -73.04 28.72
CA VAL A 726 -1.10 -73.34 30.14
C VAL A 726 -2.08 -74.52 30.31
N ALA A 727 -2.30 -75.33 29.27
CA ALA A 727 -3.09 -76.56 29.37
C ALA A 727 -2.20 -77.81 29.41
#